data_AF-A0A661B201-F1
#
_entry.id   AF-A0A661B201-F1
#
_cell.length_a   1.000
_cell.length_b   1.000
_cell.length_c   1.000
_cell.angle_alpha   90.00
_cell.angle_beta   90.00
_cell.angle_gamma   90.00
#
_symmetry.space_group_name_H-M   'P 1'
#
loop_
_entity.id
_entity.type
_entity.pdbx_description
1 polymer ?
#
loop_
_entity_poly.entity_id
_entity_poly.type
_entity_poly.pdbx_seq_one_letter_code
_entity_poly.pdbx_strand_id
1 'polypeptide(L)'
;MALTNSNDVQSLIEKHKDVFSKKIYLTPSAKTVLEKRYLKRDFDGNPNEEPEDMLRRVAFAIAEGERKFNPDADVEEVAAKFYEMMVDRDFLPNSPTLMNAGRHLGQLSACFVLPVDDSMESIFETLKHTALIHKSGGGTGFSFSRLRPQNDVVRSTIGVSSGPVSFMRVFDAATETIKQGGTRRGANMGILRVDHPDIIEFITAKRDMKILTNFNVSVALTEEFMHAVEEDLEYELRNPRTGESVKKLRAREVFDLIVESAWLSGEPGIIFLDRINRDNPTPHIGEIESTNPCGEQPLLPYESCNLGSINLSNFVKNGEIEWDRLADTVRKAVRFLDNVIEVNRFPLAEIERMTLANRKIGLGVMGFAEMLFKLRIPYNSDDAVEMAEKVMSFIQKEGWDASSALAEERGVFPNYPGSIFDQMGKKMRNATVTTIAPTGTISIIAGTSSGIEPLFALAFARYVLGGERLVDINQVFMEELRERGLYSEELVEKIIEKGTLNEIDEIPDDMKKIYVVAYDVTPEWHIRIQAAFQKFTDNAVSKTINFPKEATKDDIREGYLLAYKLGCKGITVYRDGSREMQVLTVGGKEKKESKTTGAELVRTERPVRKRPPIVQGMTFKINTGCGNLYVTINEDQYGPFEVFAHLGKTGGCASSQSEALSRMVSLSLRSGIAPEEIVKQLKGIRCPSPMWDRGEMILSCPDGIAKAIKWYLELREKRQGTLFPEEGEDEKAELHLAADDTPEPINGTAPSMEIPFVACPECGSKMVIAEGCATCPACGFSKCS
;
A
#
# COMPACT_ATOMS: atom_id res chain seq x y z
N MET A 1 -27.42 12.80 13.91
CA MET A 1 -28.00 13.93 13.17
C MET A 1 -26.87 14.63 12.44
N ALA A 2 -27.03 14.90 11.14
CA ALA A 2 -26.12 15.78 10.43
C ALA A 2 -26.32 17.21 10.97
N LEU A 3 -25.24 17.98 11.08
CA LEU A 3 -25.30 19.44 11.29
C LEU A 3 -26.02 20.05 10.07
N THR A 4 -27.35 19.99 10.05
CA THR A 4 -28.22 20.50 8.99
C THR A 4 -28.96 21.72 9.52
N ASN A 5 -28.23 22.82 9.65
CA ASN A 5 -28.69 24.18 9.39
C ASN A 5 -27.46 25.11 9.40
N SER A 6 -27.16 25.71 8.26
CA SER A 6 -26.05 26.66 8.09
C SER A 6 -26.17 27.90 9.01
N ASN A 7 -27.39 28.24 9.42
CA ASN A 7 -27.68 29.39 10.27
C ASN A 7 -27.29 29.15 11.75
N ASP A 8 -27.38 27.91 12.23
CA ASP A 8 -27.00 27.59 13.61
C ASP A 8 -25.47 27.68 13.76
N VAL A 9 -24.71 27.06 12.86
CA VAL A 9 -23.23 27.06 12.89
C VAL A 9 -22.62 28.47 12.76
N GLN A 10 -23.22 29.36 11.95
CA GLN A 10 -22.79 30.75 11.84
C GLN A 10 -22.91 31.50 13.18
N SER A 11 -24.01 31.30 13.92
CA SER A 11 -24.18 31.90 15.25
C SER A 11 -23.17 31.39 16.28
N LEU A 12 -22.77 30.10 16.19
CA LEU A 12 -21.77 29.49 17.07
C LEU A 12 -20.36 30.03 16.77
N ILE A 13 -20.03 30.22 15.48
CA ILE A 13 -18.77 30.83 15.05
C ILE A 13 -18.67 32.27 15.56
N GLU A 14 -19.78 32.99 15.66
CA GLU A 14 -19.77 34.39 16.11
C GLU A 14 -19.49 34.54 17.61
N LYS A 15 -19.87 33.56 18.45
CA LYS A 15 -19.60 33.57 19.91
C LYS A 15 -18.11 33.35 20.25
N HIS A 16 -17.43 32.47 19.51
CA HIS A 16 -15.99 32.19 19.65
C HIS A 16 -15.22 32.66 18.40
N LYS A 17 -15.55 33.85 17.93
CA LYS A 17 -15.03 34.40 16.66
C LYS A 17 -13.53 34.55 16.66
N ASP A 18 -12.93 34.83 17.81
CA ASP A 18 -11.49 34.90 18.02
C ASP A 18 -10.78 33.58 17.69
N VAL A 19 -11.38 32.45 18.04
CA VAL A 19 -10.82 31.12 17.76
C VAL A 19 -11.23 30.63 16.38
N PHE A 20 -12.53 30.64 16.06
CA PHE A 20 -13.03 30.06 14.80
C PHE A 20 -12.69 30.91 13.56
N SER A 21 -12.19 32.14 13.70
CA SER A 21 -11.69 32.92 12.56
C SER A 21 -10.22 32.67 12.22
N LYS A 22 -9.48 31.94 13.07
CA LYS A 22 -8.08 31.56 12.79
C LYS A 22 -7.99 30.84 11.44
N LYS A 23 -6.86 31.03 10.77
CA LYS A 23 -6.56 30.45 9.46
C LYS A 23 -5.41 29.48 9.57
N ILE A 24 -5.52 28.32 8.92
CA ILE A 24 -4.43 27.35 8.93
C ILE A 24 -3.37 27.76 7.92
N TYR A 25 -2.11 27.75 8.34
CA TYR A 25 -0.99 27.89 7.41
C TYR A 25 -0.71 26.54 6.73
N LEU A 26 -0.70 26.51 5.40
CA LEU A 26 -0.51 25.29 4.61
C LEU A 26 0.57 25.50 3.55
N THR A 27 1.46 24.52 3.41
CA THR A 27 2.38 24.44 2.26
C THR A 27 1.61 24.11 0.97
N PRO A 28 2.15 24.38 -0.23
CA PRO A 28 1.53 23.99 -1.50
C PRO A 28 1.23 22.48 -1.58
N SER A 29 2.16 21.67 -1.05
CA SER A 29 2.02 20.22 -0.92
C SER A 29 0.82 19.85 -0.03
N ALA A 30 0.71 20.48 1.15
CA ALA A 30 -0.40 20.26 2.08
C ALA A 30 -1.76 20.60 1.46
N LYS A 31 -1.85 21.76 0.78
CA LYS A 31 -3.07 22.20 0.09
C LYS A 31 -3.52 21.20 -0.97
N THR A 32 -2.59 20.76 -1.82
CA THR A 32 -2.85 19.74 -2.85
C THR A 32 -3.36 18.43 -2.25
N VAL A 33 -2.76 17.98 -1.15
CA VAL A 33 -3.18 16.75 -0.46
C VAL A 33 -4.59 16.89 0.10
N LEU A 34 -4.90 18.01 0.74
CA LEU A 34 -6.24 18.29 1.28
C LEU A 34 -7.30 18.30 0.17
N GLU A 35 -7.07 19.06 -0.91
CA GLU A 35 -7.99 19.15 -2.05
C GLU A 35 -8.22 17.81 -2.74
N LYS A 36 -7.18 16.98 -2.87
CA LYS A 36 -7.31 15.67 -3.51
C LYS A 36 -8.06 14.65 -2.65
N ARG A 37 -7.83 14.65 -1.33
CA ARG A 37 -8.19 13.49 -0.49
C ARG A 37 -9.12 13.79 0.70
N TYR A 38 -9.14 15.02 1.21
CA TYR A 38 -9.77 15.32 2.50
C TYR A 38 -10.99 16.21 2.39
N LEU A 39 -10.96 17.27 1.56
CA LEU A 39 -12.06 18.22 1.46
C LEU A 39 -13.32 17.54 0.91
N LYS A 40 -14.50 17.97 1.39
CA LYS A 40 -15.78 17.48 0.84
C LYS A 40 -15.83 17.82 -0.64
N ARG A 41 -16.47 16.93 -1.41
CA ARG A 41 -16.73 17.14 -2.83
C ARG A 41 -18.23 17.26 -3.06
N ASP A 42 -18.60 18.08 -4.04
CA ASP A 42 -19.95 18.11 -4.58
C ASP A 42 -20.23 16.89 -5.49
N PHE A 43 -21.43 16.84 -6.08
CA PHE A 43 -21.83 15.75 -6.98
C PHE A 43 -21.03 15.72 -8.28
N ASP A 44 -20.42 16.84 -8.68
CA ASP A 44 -19.57 16.96 -9.86
C ASP A 44 -18.11 16.59 -9.53
N GLY A 45 -17.82 16.26 -8.27
CA GLY A 45 -16.51 15.85 -7.80
C GLY A 45 -15.57 17.00 -7.48
N ASN A 46 -16.03 18.25 -7.45
CA ASN A 46 -15.19 19.41 -7.11
C ASN A 46 -15.17 19.64 -5.59
N PRO A 47 -14.02 20.02 -5.00
CA PRO A 47 -13.96 20.40 -3.59
C PRO A 47 -14.93 21.55 -3.28
N ASN A 48 -15.77 21.39 -2.25
CA ASN A 48 -16.76 22.39 -1.82
C ASN A 48 -16.64 22.77 -0.33
N GLU A 49 -15.46 22.51 0.25
CA GLU A 49 -15.13 22.78 1.64
C GLU A 49 -13.71 23.34 1.68
N GLU A 50 -13.50 24.47 2.35
CA GLU A 50 -12.15 24.99 2.59
C GLU A 50 -11.45 24.22 3.72
N PRO A 51 -10.10 24.26 3.83
CA PRO A 51 -9.38 23.59 4.91
C PRO A 51 -9.89 23.95 6.31
N GLU A 52 -10.21 25.22 6.59
CA GLU A 52 -10.75 25.57 7.90
C GLU A 52 -12.17 25.07 8.13
N ASP A 53 -12.98 24.94 7.07
CA ASP A 53 -14.33 24.39 7.18
C ASP A 53 -14.28 22.89 7.50
N MET A 54 -13.32 22.18 6.91
CA MET A 54 -13.01 20.79 7.27
C MET A 54 -12.66 20.68 8.76
N LEU A 55 -11.77 21.53 9.27
CA LEU A 55 -11.36 21.51 10.66
C LEU A 55 -12.51 21.88 11.61
N ARG A 56 -13.33 22.88 11.28
CA ARG A 56 -14.55 23.22 12.04
C ARG A 56 -15.50 22.03 12.09
N ARG A 57 -15.78 21.40 10.94
CA ARG A 57 -16.63 20.19 10.89
C ARG A 57 -16.10 19.10 11.81
N VAL A 58 -14.80 18.81 11.74
CA VAL A 58 -14.17 17.77 12.58
C VAL A 58 -14.33 18.14 14.05
N ALA A 59 -13.98 19.38 14.44
CA ALA A 59 -14.06 19.84 15.81
C ALA A 59 -15.47 19.72 16.41
N PHE A 60 -16.50 20.23 15.72
CA PHE A 60 -17.88 20.10 16.16
C PHE A 60 -18.34 18.64 16.21
N ALA A 61 -18.07 17.86 15.17
CA ALA A 61 -18.50 16.47 15.13
C ALA A 61 -17.90 15.62 16.25
N ILE A 62 -16.66 15.89 16.66
CA ILE A 62 -16.02 15.19 17.79
C ILE A 62 -16.51 15.74 19.14
N ALA A 63 -16.70 17.05 19.27
CA ALA A 63 -17.21 17.66 20.50
C ALA A 63 -18.63 17.18 20.87
N GLU A 64 -19.44 16.75 19.90
CA GLU A 64 -20.75 16.11 20.18
C GLU A 64 -20.66 14.87 21.09
N GLY A 65 -19.49 14.23 21.19
CA GLY A 65 -19.26 13.13 22.13
C GLY A 65 -19.50 13.50 23.61
N GLU A 66 -19.34 14.78 23.96
CA GLU A 66 -19.56 15.29 25.33
C GLU A 66 -21.01 15.10 25.80
N ARG A 67 -21.98 15.26 24.88
CA ARG A 67 -23.41 15.19 25.20
C ARG A 67 -23.87 13.83 25.69
N LYS A 68 -23.09 12.78 25.44
CA LYS A 68 -23.38 11.44 25.97
C LYS A 68 -23.19 11.33 27.48
N PHE A 69 -22.31 12.16 28.05
CA PHE A 69 -22.01 12.15 29.49
C PHE A 69 -22.65 13.34 30.22
N ASN A 70 -22.77 14.47 29.54
CA ASN A 70 -23.47 15.64 30.03
C ASN A 70 -24.34 16.24 28.91
N PRO A 71 -25.67 16.02 28.90
CA PRO A 71 -26.56 16.57 27.88
C PRO A 71 -26.49 18.09 27.72
N ASP A 72 -26.14 18.81 28.78
CA ASP A 72 -26.00 20.26 28.83
C ASP A 72 -24.55 20.73 28.60
N ALA A 73 -23.66 19.84 28.11
CA ALA A 73 -22.28 20.19 27.81
C ALA A 73 -22.19 21.33 26.80
N ASP A 74 -21.29 22.29 27.05
CA ASP A 74 -20.95 23.34 26.11
C ASP A 74 -20.08 22.76 24.98
N VAL A 75 -20.75 22.18 23.99
CA VAL A 75 -20.12 21.59 22.79
C VAL A 75 -19.34 22.63 22.00
N GLU A 76 -19.75 23.90 22.04
CA GLU A 76 -19.13 24.99 21.30
C GLU A 76 -17.75 25.30 21.87
N GLU A 77 -17.65 25.44 23.20
CA GLU A 77 -16.40 25.68 23.91
C GLU A 77 -15.40 24.52 23.71
N VAL A 78 -15.89 23.28 23.75
CA VAL A 78 -15.05 22.09 23.50
C VAL A 78 -14.61 22.05 22.03
N ALA A 79 -15.51 22.34 21.09
CA ALA A 79 -15.18 22.42 19.67
C ALA A 79 -14.17 23.55 19.39
N ALA A 80 -14.25 24.69 20.07
CA ALA A 80 -13.29 25.77 19.92
C ALA A 80 -11.88 25.31 20.32
N LYS A 81 -11.73 24.62 21.46
CA LYS A 81 -10.44 24.03 21.90
C LYS A 81 -9.89 23.00 20.92
N PHE A 82 -10.77 22.15 20.36
CA PHE A 82 -10.36 21.16 19.36
C PHE A 82 -9.98 21.79 18.03
N TYR A 83 -10.70 22.83 17.61
CA TYR A 83 -10.39 23.57 16.41
C TYR A 83 -9.04 24.29 16.54
N GLU A 84 -8.80 24.93 17.68
CA GLU A 84 -7.57 25.66 17.97
C GLU A 84 -6.33 24.77 17.81
N MET A 85 -6.28 23.61 18.49
CA MET A 85 -5.12 22.72 18.38
C MET A 85 -4.89 22.18 16.95
N MET A 86 -5.96 22.05 16.14
CA MET A 86 -5.83 21.60 14.75
C MET A 86 -5.44 22.73 13.79
N VAL A 87 -6.00 23.93 13.94
CA VAL A 87 -5.71 25.08 13.05
C VAL A 87 -4.30 25.61 13.30
N ASP A 88 -3.83 25.56 14.55
CA ASP A 88 -2.46 25.90 14.93
C ASP A 88 -1.47 24.77 14.58
N ARG A 89 -1.98 23.61 14.13
CA ARG A 89 -1.22 22.39 13.76
C ARG A 89 -0.45 21.75 14.91
N ASP A 90 -0.85 22.05 16.14
CA ASP A 90 -0.30 21.45 17.35
C ASP A 90 -0.68 19.97 17.47
N PHE A 91 -1.88 19.61 17.00
CA PHE A 91 -2.38 18.24 16.97
C PHE A 91 -3.21 17.99 15.72
N LEU A 92 -3.03 16.85 15.07
CA LEU A 92 -3.92 16.37 14.02
C LEU A 92 -4.36 14.92 14.28
N PRO A 93 -5.66 14.60 14.15
CA PRO A 93 -6.12 13.21 14.22
C PRO A 93 -5.79 12.45 12.92
N ASN A 94 -5.90 11.12 12.96
CA ASN A 94 -5.64 10.28 11.81
C ASN A 94 -6.53 10.63 10.60
N SER A 95 -6.10 10.23 9.41
CA SER A 95 -6.80 10.56 8.16
C SER A 95 -8.29 10.19 8.14
N PRO A 96 -8.74 8.99 8.57
CA PRO A 96 -10.17 8.67 8.65
C PRO A 96 -11.00 9.69 9.43
N THR A 97 -10.52 10.19 10.58
CA THR A 97 -11.21 11.22 11.37
C THR A 97 -11.39 12.51 10.56
N LEU A 98 -10.33 13.03 9.94
CA LEU A 98 -10.42 14.24 9.10
C LEU A 98 -11.38 14.06 7.91
N MET A 99 -11.32 12.89 7.27
CA MET A 99 -12.10 12.54 6.09
C MET A 99 -13.57 12.29 6.41
N ASN A 100 -13.91 11.69 7.55
CA ASN A 100 -15.24 11.11 7.78
C ASN A 100 -16.04 11.76 8.92
N ALA A 101 -15.42 12.51 9.84
CA ALA A 101 -16.15 13.16 10.94
C ALA A 101 -17.25 14.09 10.41
N GLY A 102 -18.48 13.96 10.92
CA GLY A 102 -19.61 14.75 10.44
C GLY A 102 -20.07 14.42 9.00
N ARG A 103 -19.65 13.28 8.44
CA ARG A 103 -20.12 12.75 7.14
C ARG A 103 -20.92 11.46 7.32
N HIS A 104 -21.56 11.00 6.25
CA HIS A 104 -22.46 9.84 6.29
C HIS A 104 -21.77 8.53 6.73
N LEU A 105 -20.58 8.23 6.21
CA LEU A 105 -19.81 7.03 6.58
C LEU A 105 -19.44 7.03 8.06
N GLY A 106 -18.92 8.16 8.58
CA GLY A 106 -18.69 8.37 10.01
C GLY A 106 -17.71 7.40 10.70
N GLN A 107 -16.95 6.60 9.95
CA GLN A 107 -15.93 5.72 10.50
C GLN A 107 -14.62 6.49 10.72
N LEU A 108 -14.10 6.51 11.95
CA LEU A 108 -13.05 7.46 12.38
C LEU A 108 -11.72 6.80 12.80
N SER A 109 -11.69 5.49 13.01
CA SER A 109 -10.49 4.71 13.38
C SER A 109 -9.65 4.35 12.15
N ALA A 110 -8.32 4.32 12.29
CA ALA A 110 -7.43 3.92 11.20
C ALA A 110 -7.07 2.44 11.21
N CYS A 111 -7.06 1.82 12.38
CA CYS A 111 -6.39 0.55 12.62
C CYS A 111 -7.35 -0.49 13.19
N PHE A 112 -7.29 -1.71 12.65
CA PHE A 112 -8.13 -2.84 13.04
C PHE A 112 -7.33 -4.14 13.02
N VAL A 113 -7.65 -5.06 13.92
CA VAL A 113 -7.18 -6.45 13.85
C VAL A 113 -8.38 -7.39 13.84
N LEU A 114 -8.38 -8.38 12.96
CA LEU A 114 -9.45 -9.38 12.85
C LEU A 114 -8.87 -10.78 13.08
N PRO A 115 -9.63 -11.68 13.75
CA PRO A 115 -9.19 -13.06 13.95
C PRO A 115 -9.28 -13.84 12.63
N VAL A 116 -8.45 -14.87 12.47
CA VAL A 116 -8.58 -15.86 11.39
C VAL A 116 -8.54 -17.25 12.02
N ASP A 117 -9.71 -17.80 12.32
CA ASP A 117 -9.80 -19.15 12.93
C ASP A 117 -9.75 -20.24 11.86
N ASP A 118 -9.39 -21.46 12.27
CA ASP A 118 -9.16 -22.62 11.41
C ASP A 118 -10.46 -23.28 10.89
N SER A 119 -11.28 -22.48 10.20
CA SER A 119 -12.50 -22.91 9.51
C SER A 119 -12.75 -22.05 8.26
N MET A 120 -13.39 -22.63 7.25
CA MET A 120 -13.72 -21.90 6.01
C MET A 120 -14.68 -20.74 6.30
N GLU A 121 -15.63 -20.94 7.20
CA GLU A 121 -16.59 -19.94 7.64
C GLU A 121 -15.88 -18.73 8.26
N SER A 122 -14.95 -18.94 9.21
CA SER A 122 -14.20 -17.84 9.84
C SER A 122 -13.29 -17.12 8.84
N ILE A 123 -12.59 -17.87 7.97
CA ILE A 123 -11.70 -17.29 6.95
C ILE A 123 -12.46 -16.35 6.02
N PHE A 124 -13.59 -16.79 5.46
CA PHE A 124 -14.35 -15.99 4.50
C PHE A 124 -15.22 -14.92 5.15
N GLU A 125 -15.69 -15.12 6.39
CA GLU A 125 -16.36 -14.05 7.14
C GLU A 125 -15.37 -12.92 7.47
N THR A 126 -14.13 -13.28 7.85
CA THR A 126 -13.06 -12.30 8.08
C THR A 126 -12.69 -11.55 6.80
N LEU A 127 -12.67 -12.23 5.66
CA LEU A 127 -12.47 -11.60 4.35
C LEU A 127 -13.58 -10.58 4.03
N LYS A 128 -14.84 -10.93 4.30
CA LYS A 128 -15.99 -10.01 4.16
C LYS A 128 -15.86 -8.82 5.11
N HIS A 129 -15.50 -9.04 6.36
CA HIS A 129 -15.25 -7.99 7.35
C HIS A 129 -14.14 -7.03 6.92
N THR A 130 -13.04 -7.59 6.40
CA THR A 130 -11.92 -6.83 5.82
C THR A 130 -12.41 -5.89 4.72
N ALA A 131 -13.25 -6.40 3.81
CA ALA A 131 -13.80 -5.61 2.72
C ALA A 131 -14.64 -4.42 3.19
N LEU A 132 -15.45 -4.61 4.24
CA LEU A 132 -16.26 -3.55 4.83
C LEU A 132 -15.40 -2.47 5.51
N ILE A 133 -14.33 -2.88 6.21
CA ILE A 133 -13.38 -1.96 6.85
C ILE A 133 -12.63 -1.15 5.80
N HIS A 134 -12.09 -1.80 4.76
CA HIS A 134 -11.36 -1.11 3.69
C HIS A 134 -12.25 -0.14 2.91
N LYS A 135 -13.53 -0.49 2.68
CA LYS A 135 -14.52 0.42 2.08
C LYS A 135 -14.65 1.73 2.86
N SER A 136 -14.49 1.69 4.19
CA SER A 136 -14.55 2.86 5.06
C SER A 136 -13.20 3.59 5.26
N GLY A 137 -12.10 3.01 4.76
CA GLY A 137 -10.76 3.60 4.80
C GLY A 137 -9.86 3.11 5.94
N GLY A 138 -10.24 2.05 6.65
CA GLY A 138 -9.42 1.40 7.68
C GLY A 138 -8.38 0.43 7.10
N GLY A 139 -7.27 0.24 7.81
CA GLY A 139 -6.30 -0.82 7.55
C GLY A 139 -6.48 -1.99 8.51
N THR A 140 -6.17 -3.21 8.07
CA THR A 140 -6.48 -4.45 8.82
C THR A 140 -5.24 -5.30 9.09
N GLY A 141 -5.17 -5.91 10.26
CA GLY A 141 -4.16 -6.88 10.62
C GLY A 141 -4.74 -8.25 10.91
N PHE A 142 -3.96 -9.29 10.66
CA PHE A 142 -4.34 -10.68 10.85
C PHE A 142 -3.19 -11.49 11.44
N SER A 143 -3.50 -12.39 12.37
CA SER A 143 -2.65 -13.53 12.69
C SER A 143 -3.18 -14.73 11.90
N PHE A 144 -2.33 -15.32 11.07
CA PHE A 144 -2.65 -16.57 10.36
C PHE A 144 -2.15 -17.80 11.13
N SER A 145 -1.63 -17.61 12.34
CA SER A 145 -0.97 -18.65 13.15
C SER A 145 -1.91 -19.74 13.64
N ARG A 146 -3.23 -19.48 13.67
CA ARG A 146 -4.23 -20.47 14.08
C ARG A 146 -4.59 -21.45 12.96
N LEU A 147 -4.34 -21.10 11.70
CA LEU A 147 -4.68 -21.95 10.57
C LEU A 147 -3.81 -23.19 10.56
N ARG A 148 -4.39 -24.36 10.28
CA ARG A 148 -3.61 -25.59 10.17
C ARG A 148 -2.62 -25.52 8.99
N PRO A 149 -1.46 -26.19 9.10
CA PRO A 149 -0.43 -26.10 8.07
C PRO A 149 -0.85 -26.78 6.77
N GLN A 150 -0.10 -26.49 5.70
CA GLN A 150 -0.26 -27.15 4.42
C GLN A 150 -0.14 -28.67 4.59
N ASN A 151 -0.98 -29.41 3.86
CA ASN A 151 -1.07 -30.87 3.92
C ASN A 151 -1.65 -31.47 5.22
N ASP A 152 -2.09 -30.67 6.20
CA ASP A 152 -2.85 -31.21 7.35
C ASP A 152 -4.25 -31.69 6.93
N VAL A 153 -4.79 -32.65 7.67
CA VAL A 153 -6.03 -33.36 7.34
C VAL A 153 -7.25 -32.44 7.44
N VAL A 154 -8.10 -32.43 6.41
CA VAL A 154 -9.43 -31.80 6.43
C VAL A 154 -10.50 -32.88 6.56
N ARG A 155 -10.97 -33.12 7.80
CA ARG A 155 -11.88 -34.23 8.13
C ARG A 155 -13.20 -34.22 7.34
N SER A 156 -13.73 -33.05 7.00
CA SER A 156 -15.02 -32.92 6.31
C SER A 156 -14.97 -33.34 4.83
N THR A 157 -13.81 -33.20 4.18
CA THR A 157 -13.65 -33.51 2.75
C THR A 157 -12.70 -34.67 2.47
N ILE A 158 -12.06 -35.22 3.51
CA ILE A 158 -10.98 -36.24 3.40
C ILE A 158 -9.85 -35.73 2.46
N GLY A 159 -9.68 -34.41 2.42
CA GLY A 159 -8.65 -33.72 1.65
C GLY A 159 -7.52 -33.20 2.53
N VAL A 160 -6.65 -32.40 1.93
CA VAL A 160 -5.51 -31.74 2.58
C VAL A 160 -5.67 -30.22 2.60
N SER A 161 -5.15 -29.58 3.64
CA SER A 161 -5.15 -28.13 3.79
C SER A 161 -4.20 -27.44 2.81
N SER A 162 -4.58 -26.24 2.36
CA SER A 162 -3.75 -25.37 1.52
C SER A 162 -2.72 -24.56 2.31
N GLY A 163 -2.81 -24.51 3.64
CA GLY A 163 -1.94 -23.71 4.52
C GLY A 163 -2.27 -22.20 4.54
N PRO A 164 -1.69 -21.44 5.48
CA PRO A 164 -1.99 -20.02 5.70
C PRO A 164 -1.55 -19.14 4.53
N VAL A 165 -0.38 -19.38 3.94
CA VAL A 165 0.17 -18.57 2.83
C VAL A 165 -0.76 -18.58 1.62
N SER A 166 -1.43 -19.71 1.35
CA SER A 166 -2.42 -19.82 0.27
C SER A 166 -3.65 -18.95 0.54
N PHE A 167 -4.20 -18.95 1.75
CA PHE A 167 -5.32 -18.09 2.11
C PHE A 167 -4.95 -16.61 2.13
N MET A 168 -3.73 -16.25 2.52
CA MET A 168 -3.25 -14.87 2.42
C MET A 168 -3.32 -14.33 0.98
N ARG A 169 -3.09 -15.17 -0.04
CA ARG A 169 -3.24 -14.75 -1.45
C ARG A 169 -4.69 -14.44 -1.83
N VAL A 170 -5.66 -15.09 -1.18
CA VAL A 170 -7.09 -14.76 -1.37
C VAL A 170 -7.40 -13.39 -0.79
N PHE A 171 -6.89 -13.08 0.40
CA PHE A 171 -7.02 -11.77 1.03
C PHE A 171 -6.36 -10.66 0.19
N ASP A 172 -5.17 -10.95 -0.36
CA ASP A 172 -4.43 -10.03 -1.22
C ASP A 172 -5.22 -9.67 -2.49
N ALA A 173 -5.74 -10.67 -3.19
CA ALA A 173 -6.55 -10.47 -4.39
C ALA A 173 -7.86 -9.70 -4.11
N ALA A 174 -8.52 -9.97 -2.98
CA ALA A 174 -9.71 -9.22 -2.57
C ALA A 174 -9.39 -7.75 -2.30
N THR A 175 -8.26 -7.49 -1.61
CA THR A 175 -7.82 -6.13 -1.26
C THR A 175 -7.52 -5.29 -2.49
N GLU A 176 -6.90 -5.87 -3.53
CA GLU A 176 -6.63 -5.17 -4.80
C GLU A 176 -7.92 -4.66 -5.47
N THR A 177 -9.03 -5.38 -5.29
CA THR A 177 -10.33 -5.06 -5.88
C THR A 177 -11.06 -3.95 -5.11
N ILE A 178 -10.75 -3.76 -3.82
CA ILE A 178 -11.50 -2.86 -2.93
C ILE A 178 -10.72 -1.55 -2.74
N LYS A 179 -11.19 -0.48 -3.38
CA LYS A 179 -10.58 0.87 -3.28
C LYS A 179 -11.60 1.86 -2.71
N GLN A 180 -11.25 2.59 -1.65
CA GLN A 180 -12.13 3.59 -1.03
C GLN A 180 -12.33 4.77 -1.99
N GLY A 181 -13.46 4.81 -2.70
CA GLY A 181 -13.86 5.95 -3.54
C GLY A 181 -12.78 6.45 -4.51
N GLY A 182 -11.89 5.55 -4.96
CA GLY A 182 -10.74 5.89 -5.82
C GLY A 182 -9.56 6.60 -5.14
N THR A 183 -9.56 6.83 -3.83
CA THR A 183 -8.57 7.71 -3.14
C THR A 183 -7.58 6.98 -2.22
N ARG A 184 -7.93 5.82 -1.63
CA ARG A 184 -7.04 5.02 -0.76
C ARG A 184 -7.14 3.53 -1.07
N ARG A 185 -6.00 2.85 -1.24
CA ARG A 185 -5.93 1.38 -1.34
C ARG A 185 -6.03 0.76 0.06
N GLY A 186 -6.66 -0.40 0.17
CA GLY A 186 -6.61 -1.20 1.38
C GLY A 186 -5.17 -1.62 1.69
N ALA A 187 -4.87 -1.83 2.97
CA ALA A 187 -3.56 -2.27 3.43
C ALA A 187 -3.75 -3.31 4.52
N ASN A 188 -2.97 -4.39 4.45
CA ASN A 188 -3.02 -5.50 5.38
C ASN A 188 -1.70 -5.70 6.12
N MET A 189 -1.77 -6.19 7.36
CA MET A 189 -0.67 -6.84 8.06
C MET A 189 -0.96 -8.35 8.13
N GLY A 190 0.01 -9.17 7.75
CA GLY A 190 -0.05 -10.62 7.87
C GLY A 190 1.06 -11.09 8.80
N ILE A 191 0.68 -11.76 9.89
CA ILE A 191 1.62 -12.28 10.88
C ILE A 191 1.51 -13.79 10.99
N LEU A 192 2.65 -14.46 11.10
CA LEU A 192 2.75 -15.87 11.41
C LEU A 192 3.78 -16.08 12.53
N ARG A 193 3.41 -16.86 13.55
CA ARG A 193 4.34 -17.27 14.61
C ARG A 193 5.48 -18.11 14.07
N VAL A 194 6.66 -17.92 14.65
CA VAL A 194 7.89 -18.60 14.23
C VAL A 194 7.84 -20.12 14.38
N ASP A 195 7.05 -20.63 15.32
CA ASP A 195 6.84 -22.07 15.56
C ASP A 195 5.74 -22.70 14.68
N HIS A 196 5.20 -21.97 13.70
CA HIS A 196 4.24 -22.53 12.77
C HIS A 196 4.93 -23.45 11.73
N PRO A 197 4.37 -24.63 11.35
CA PRO A 197 5.04 -25.56 10.44
C PRO A 197 5.32 -24.99 9.03
N ASP A 198 4.51 -24.02 8.58
CA ASP A 198 4.69 -23.34 7.29
C ASP A 198 5.56 -22.05 7.37
N ILE A 199 6.31 -21.86 8.45
CA ILE A 199 7.10 -20.63 8.66
C ILE A 199 8.12 -20.36 7.55
N ILE A 200 8.73 -21.41 6.99
CA ILE A 200 9.73 -21.28 5.90
C ILE A 200 9.09 -20.74 4.61
N GLU A 201 7.89 -21.22 4.28
CA GLU A 201 7.13 -20.69 3.13
C GLU A 201 6.76 -19.22 3.36
N PHE A 202 6.29 -18.90 4.57
CA PHE A 202 5.92 -17.53 4.93
C PHE A 202 7.09 -16.55 4.86
N ILE A 203 8.26 -16.90 5.42
CA ILE A 203 9.48 -16.05 5.39
C ILE A 203 9.94 -15.77 3.96
N THR A 204 9.73 -16.71 3.04
CA THR A 204 10.21 -16.61 1.65
C THR A 204 9.13 -16.10 0.68
N ALA A 205 7.88 -15.96 1.12
CA ALA A 205 6.73 -15.65 0.28
C ALA A 205 6.89 -14.39 -0.57
N LYS A 206 7.50 -13.34 0.00
CA LYS A 206 7.72 -12.04 -0.68
C LYS A 206 9.11 -11.88 -1.30
N ARG A 207 9.86 -12.98 -1.49
CA ARG A 207 11.00 -12.98 -2.42
C ARG A 207 10.54 -12.77 -3.86
N ASP A 208 9.34 -13.23 -4.20
CA ASP A 208 8.61 -12.78 -5.38
C ASP A 208 7.82 -11.51 -5.05
N MET A 209 8.28 -10.36 -5.56
CA MET A 209 7.68 -9.05 -5.30
C MET A 209 6.28 -8.87 -5.91
N LYS A 210 5.77 -9.86 -6.66
CA LYS A 210 4.40 -9.85 -7.23
C LYS A 210 3.37 -10.53 -6.33
N ILE A 211 3.81 -11.19 -5.27
CA ILE A 211 2.96 -11.93 -4.35
C ILE A 211 2.74 -11.10 -3.07
N LEU A 212 1.51 -11.09 -2.55
CA LEU A 212 1.14 -10.41 -1.30
C LEU A 212 1.45 -8.90 -1.35
N THR A 213 1.11 -8.24 -2.47
CA THR A 213 1.46 -6.84 -2.71
C THR A 213 0.69 -5.86 -1.84
N ASN A 214 -0.48 -6.26 -1.32
CA ASN A 214 -1.30 -5.47 -0.40
C ASN A 214 -1.07 -5.83 1.08
N PHE A 215 -0.09 -6.70 1.36
CA PHE A 215 0.30 -7.09 2.71
C PHE A 215 1.68 -6.54 3.05
N ASN A 216 1.81 -5.97 4.24
CA ASN A 216 3.06 -6.07 5.00
C ASN A 216 3.07 -7.42 5.72
N VAL A 217 4.21 -8.11 5.74
CA VAL A 217 4.36 -9.38 6.46
C VAL A 217 5.40 -9.27 7.57
N SER A 218 5.10 -9.88 8.72
CA SER A 218 6.03 -9.93 9.86
C SER A 218 6.01 -11.30 10.53
N VAL A 219 7.18 -11.77 10.95
CA VAL A 219 7.29 -12.98 11.75
C VAL A 219 7.10 -12.63 13.23
N ALA A 220 6.22 -13.35 13.92
CA ALA A 220 6.06 -13.25 15.36
C ALA A 220 7.08 -14.16 16.07
N LEU A 221 8.13 -13.54 16.59
CA LEU A 221 9.19 -14.19 17.36
C LEU A 221 8.80 -14.28 18.84
N THR A 222 9.18 -15.38 19.47
CA THR A 222 9.05 -15.60 20.92
C THR A 222 10.40 -15.44 21.59
N GLU A 223 10.41 -15.17 22.89
CA GLU A 223 11.61 -15.14 23.74
C GLU A 223 12.28 -16.53 23.75
N GLU A 224 11.50 -17.62 23.71
CA GLU A 224 12.02 -18.99 23.56
C GLU A 224 12.83 -19.15 22.26
N PHE A 225 12.30 -18.67 21.13
CA PHE A 225 13.00 -18.72 19.85
C PHE A 225 14.26 -17.86 19.86
N MET A 226 14.18 -16.63 20.40
CA MET A 226 15.35 -15.74 20.46
C MET A 226 16.46 -16.29 21.34
N HIS A 227 16.13 -16.90 22.49
CA HIS A 227 17.10 -17.61 23.31
C HIS A 227 17.72 -18.80 22.55
N ALA A 228 16.92 -19.55 21.78
CA ALA A 228 17.44 -20.61 20.93
C ALA A 228 18.36 -20.09 19.80
N VAL A 229 18.13 -18.89 19.27
CA VAL A 229 19.04 -18.23 18.32
C VAL A 229 20.38 -17.90 18.98
N GLU A 230 20.36 -17.31 20.18
CA GLU A 230 21.58 -16.94 20.91
C GLU A 230 22.42 -18.18 21.26
N GLU A 231 21.79 -19.22 21.80
CA GLU A 231 22.43 -20.46 22.24
C GLU A 231 22.66 -21.49 21.12
N ASP A 232 22.25 -21.18 19.88
CA ASP A 232 22.38 -22.08 18.72
C ASP A 232 21.66 -23.42 18.86
N LEU A 233 20.43 -23.38 19.38
CA LEU A 233 19.62 -24.55 19.68
C LEU A 233 18.60 -24.83 18.58
N GLU A 234 18.02 -26.03 18.64
CA GLU A 234 16.81 -26.37 17.89
C GLU A 234 15.54 -25.96 18.66
N TYR A 235 14.48 -25.64 17.92
CA TYR A 235 13.15 -25.38 18.47
C TYR A 235 12.08 -26.19 17.71
N GLU A 236 10.93 -26.38 18.34
CA GLU A 236 9.83 -27.22 17.82
C GLU A 236 8.84 -26.41 17.00
N LEU A 237 8.51 -26.90 15.80
CA LEU A 237 7.34 -26.45 15.05
C LEU A 237 6.11 -27.20 15.53
N ARG A 238 5.05 -26.48 15.89
CA ARG A 238 3.83 -27.05 16.50
C ARG A 238 2.64 -26.87 15.58
N ASN A 239 1.88 -27.95 15.35
CA ASN A 239 0.61 -27.82 14.64
C ASN A 239 -0.40 -27.08 15.55
N PRO A 240 -0.93 -25.91 15.15
CA PRO A 240 -1.82 -25.11 16.01
C PRO A 240 -3.13 -25.83 16.37
N ARG A 241 -3.55 -26.82 15.57
CA ARG A 241 -4.77 -27.60 15.80
C ARG A 241 -4.57 -28.73 16.82
N THR A 242 -3.42 -29.40 16.81
CA THR A 242 -3.16 -30.55 17.71
C THR A 242 -2.27 -30.23 18.89
N GLY A 243 -1.48 -29.15 18.81
CA GLY A 243 -0.42 -28.81 19.76
C GLY A 243 0.82 -29.71 19.66
N GLU A 244 0.81 -30.71 18.77
CA GLU A 244 1.89 -31.68 18.63
C GLU A 244 3.07 -31.08 17.88
N SER A 245 4.28 -31.46 18.31
CA SER A 245 5.52 -31.13 17.60
C SER A 245 5.57 -31.91 16.28
N VAL A 246 5.65 -31.19 15.17
CA VAL A 246 5.71 -31.75 13.80
C VAL A 246 7.15 -31.95 13.36
N LYS A 247 8.03 -30.99 13.66
CA LYS A 247 9.42 -30.97 13.20
C LYS A 247 10.28 -30.09 14.12
N LYS A 248 11.58 -30.35 14.20
CA LYS A 248 12.56 -29.44 14.81
C LYS A 248 13.37 -28.73 13.73
N LEU A 249 13.66 -27.46 13.96
CA LEU A 249 14.56 -26.65 13.11
C LEU A 249 15.62 -25.99 13.99
N ARG A 250 16.80 -25.76 13.43
CA ARG A 250 17.84 -24.96 14.09
C ARG A 250 17.44 -23.49 14.05
N ALA A 251 17.36 -22.85 15.22
CA ALA A 251 16.81 -21.49 15.35
C ALA A 251 17.62 -20.47 14.54
N ARG A 252 18.97 -20.56 14.56
CA ARG A 252 19.84 -19.68 13.77
C ARG A 252 19.60 -19.76 12.27
N GLU A 253 19.37 -20.95 11.72
CA GLU A 253 19.10 -21.11 10.29
C GLU A 253 17.79 -20.42 9.87
N VAL A 254 16.76 -20.49 10.73
CA VAL A 254 15.49 -19.79 10.48
C VAL A 254 15.66 -18.28 10.63
N PHE A 255 16.40 -17.82 11.63
CA PHE A 255 16.69 -16.40 11.82
C PHE A 255 17.52 -15.82 10.66
N ASP A 256 18.51 -16.56 10.18
CA ASP A 256 19.31 -16.19 9.00
C ASP A 256 18.45 -16.11 7.73
N LEU A 257 17.44 -16.98 7.60
CA LEU A 257 16.49 -16.91 6.50
C LEU A 257 15.62 -15.65 6.56
N ILE A 258 15.18 -15.24 7.76
CA ILE A 258 14.45 -13.98 7.99
C ILE A 258 15.32 -12.79 7.57
N VAL A 259 16.57 -12.76 8.05
CA VAL A 259 17.56 -11.74 7.73
C VAL A 259 17.81 -11.67 6.22
N GLU A 260 18.02 -12.81 5.57
CA GLU A 260 18.27 -12.86 4.13
C GLU A 260 17.07 -12.36 3.32
N SER A 261 15.85 -12.80 3.66
CA SER A 261 14.65 -12.35 2.97
C SER A 261 14.46 -10.84 3.13
N ALA A 262 14.61 -10.32 4.35
CA ALA A 262 14.48 -8.89 4.61
C ALA A 262 15.56 -8.05 3.91
N TRP A 263 16.79 -8.56 3.83
CA TRP A 263 17.87 -7.92 3.06
C TRP A 263 17.56 -7.86 1.56
N LEU A 264 16.88 -8.88 1.01
CA LEU A 264 16.50 -8.96 -0.40
C LEU A 264 15.33 -8.05 -0.75
N SER A 265 14.27 -8.00 0.07
CA SER A 265 12.98 -7.38 -0.31
C SER A 265 12.44 -6.34 0.68
N GLY A 266 13.10 -6.13 1.82
CA GLY A 266 12.60 -5.36 2.96
C GLY A 266 11.59 -6.12 3.83
N GLU A 267 11.28 -7.39 3.52
CA GLU A 267 10.31 -8.20 4.25
C GLU A 267 10.78 -9.66 4.40
N PRO A 268 10.37 -10.37 5.47
CA PRO A 268 9.42 -9.93 6.50
C PRO A 268 10.07 -9.00 7.53
N GLY A 269 9.24 -8.15 8.15
CA GLY A 269 9.59 -7.53 9.44
C GLY A 269 9.55 -8.58 10.57
N ILE A 270 9.88 -8.16 11.79
CA ILE A 270 9.75 -9.01 12.99
C ILE A 270 8.98 -8.29 14.08
N ILE A 271 8.18 -9.04 14.83
CA ILE A 271 7.57 -8.59 16.08
C ILE A 271 7.93 -9.55 17.21
N PHE A 272 8.06 -9.04 18.42
CA PHE A 272 8.37 -9.82 19.62
C PHE A 272 7.09 -10.04 20.41
N LEU A 273 6.45 -11.19 20.16
CA LEU A 273 5.08 -11.47 20.59
C LEU A 273 4.94 -11.46 22.11
N ASP A 274 5.90 -12.04 22.82
CA ASP A 274 5.87 -12.11 24.28
C ASP A 274 6.03 -10.72 24.92
N ARG A 275 6.75 -9.80 24.28
CA ARG A 275 6.88 -8.41 24.76
C ARG A 275 5.59 -7.63 24.56
N ILE A 276 4.96 -7.82 23.41
CA ILE A 276 3.63 -7.27 23.12
C ILE A 276 2.63 -7.75 24.18
N ASN A 277 2.64 -9.03 24.52
CA ASN A 277 1.70 -9.60 25.49
C ASN A 277 2.05 -9.33 26.96
N ARG A 278 3.34 -9.19 27.30
CA ARG A 278 3.78 -8.69 28.61
C ARG A 278 3.17 -7.32 28.91
N ASP A 279 3.09 -6.48 27.88
CA ASP A 279 2.58 -5.11 27.98
C ASP A 279 1.10 -5.00 27.56
N ASN A 280 0.39 -6.13 27.38
CA ASN A 280 -1.03 -6.15 27.05
C ASN A 280 -1.83 -5.64 28.25
N PRO A 281 -2.63 -4.55 28.11
CA PRO A 281 -3.35 -3.98 29.24
C PRO A 281 -4.49 -4.85 29.75
N THR A 282 -5.04 -5.73 28.90
CA THR A 282 -6.21 -6.56 29.19
C THR A 282 -5.93 -8.04 28.92
N PRO A 283 -4.96 -8.65 29.63
CA PRO A 283 -4.52 -10.02 29.35
C PRO A 283 -5.60 -11.05 29.65
N HIS A 284 -6.54 -10.73 30.56
CA HIS A 284 -7.68 -11.59 30.89
C HIS A 284 -8.74 -11.69 29.78
N ILE A 285 -8.70 -10.79 28.79
CA ILE A 285 -9.62 -10.80 27.64
C ILE A 285 -9.10 -11.71 26.52
N GLY A 286 -7.78 -11.73 26.33
CA GLY A 286 -7.13 -12.57 25.32
C GLY A 286 -5.69 -12.16 25.04
N GLU A 287 -5.05 -12.94 24.18
CA GLU A 287 -3.68 -12.71 23.70
C GLU A 287 -3.71 -11.84 22.43
N ILE A 288 -2.78 -10.90 22.34
CA ILE A 288 -2.54 -10.11 21.13
C ILE A 288 -1.66 -10.92 20.20
N GLU A 289 -2.21 -11.32 19.05
CA GLU A 289 -1.50 -12.16 18.07
C GLU A 289 -1.06 -11.39 16.81
N SER A 290 -1.51 -10.15 16.65
CA SER A 290 -1.26 -9.36 15.44
C SER A 290 -1.19 -7.86 15.73
N THR A 291 -0.79 -7.11 14.71
CA THR A 291 -0.76 -5.65 14.70
C THR A 291 -1.51 -5.12 13.49
N ASN A 292 -1.84 -3.84 13.48
CA ASN A 292 -2.31 -3.15 12.27
C ASN A 292 -1.23 -3.09 11.16
N PRO A 293 -1.54 -2.63 9.93
CA PRO A 293 -0.61 -2.59 8.80
C PRO A 293 0.77 -1.99 9.06
N CYS A 294 0.89 -1.00 9.95
CA CYS A 294 2.14 -0.27 10.20
C CYS A 294 2.86 -0.70 11.50
N GLY A 295 2.33 -1.69 12.22
CA GLY A 295 2.97 -2.30 13.39
C GLY A 295 2.81 -1.56 14.71
N GLU A 296 2.30 -0.33 14.73
CA GLU A 296 2.21 0.54 15.92
C GLU A 296 1.04 0.23 16.85
N GLN A 297 0.06 -0.53 16.38
CA GLN A 297 -1.13 -0.94 17.14
C GLN A 297 -1.19 -2.48 17.25
N PRO A 298 -0.56 -3.07 18.27
CA PRO A 298 -0.87 -4.42 18.70
C PRO A 298 -2.29 -4.45 19.30
N LEU A 299 -3.17 -5.24 18.70
CA LEU A 299 -4.60 -5.24 19.01
C LEU A 299 -5.12 -6.66 19.15
N LEU A 300 -6.09 -6.84 20.06
CA LEU A 300 -6.88 -8.05 20.18
C LEU A 300 -7.85 -8.19 18.99
N PRO A 301 -8.37 -9.40 18.74
CA PRO A 301 -9.41 -9.61 17.73
C PRO A 301 -10.58 -8.64 17.86
N TYR A 302 -10.97 -8.05 16.73
CA TYR A 302 -12.03 -7.03 16.59
C TYR A 302 -11.76 -5.70 17.31
N GLU A 303 -10.59 -5.47 17.90
CA GLU A 303 -10.28 -4.13 18.39
C GLU A 303 -10.02 -3.16 17.23
N SER A 304 -10.35 -1.90 17.49
CA SER A 304 -9.93 -0.78 16.66
C SER A 304 -9.21 0.27 17.50
N CYS A 305 -8.42 1.11 16.84
CA CYS A 305 -7.77 2.24 17.48
C CYS A 305 -7.86 3.49 16.59
N ASN A 306 -8.28 4.60 17.20
CA ASN A 306 -8.18 5.93 16.62
C ASN A 306 -6.91 6.62 17.09
N LEU A 307 -6.21 7.25 16.15
CA LEU A 307 -4.90 7.84 16.35
C LEU A 307 -4.95 9.35 16.22
N GLY A 308 -3.97 10.02 16.83
CA GLY A 308 -3.67 11.42 16.58
C GLY A 308 -2.24 11.73 16.97
N SER A 309 -1.68 12.80 16.43
CA SER A 309 -0.25 13.11 16.61
C SER A 309 -0.03 14.58 16.93
N ILE A 310 0.79 14.81 17.95
CA ILE A 310 1.24 16.14 18.37
C ILE A 310 2.45 16.55 17.54
N ASN A 311 2.46 17.77 17.01
CA ASN A 311 3.61 18.33 16.31
C ASN A 311 4.61 18.93 17.30
N LEU A 312 5.65 18.19 17.65
CA LEU A 312 6.66 18.60 18.64
C LEU A 312 7.42 19.87 18.23
N SER A 313 7.60 20.10 16.93
CA SER A 313 8.27 21.29 16.40
C SER A 313 7.59 22.58 16.86
N ASN A 314 6.28 22.59 17.05
CA ASN A 314 5.51 23.77 17.45
C ASN A 314 5.69 24.17 18.92
N PHE A 315 6.26 23.29 19.75
CA PHE A 315 6.44 23.50 21.19
C PHE A 315 7.87 23.88 21.55
N VAL A 316 8.71 24.20 20.56
CA VAL A 316 10.06 24.72 20.79
C VAL A 316 10.12 26.18 20.38
N LYS A 317 10.53 27.03 21.33
CA LYS A 317 10.69 28.46 21.14
C LYS A 317 11.99 28.91 21.78
N ASN A 318 12.82 29.66 21.05
CA ASN A 318 14.11 30.16 21.53
C ASN A 318 15.04 29.08 22.11
N GLY A 319 15.01 27.86 21.54
CA GLY A 319 15.81 26.73 22.01
C GLY A 319 15.29 26.05 23.28
N GLU A 320 14.09 26.39 23.75
CA GLU A 320 13.46 25.80 24.94
C GLU A 320 12.09 25.17 24.61
N ILE A 321 11.72 24.14 25.35
CA ILE A 321 10.44 23.44 25.19
C ILE A 321 9.38 24.10 26.08
N GLU A 322 8.25 24.47 25.49
CA GLU A 322 7.07 25.01 26.19
C GLU A 322 6.25 23.88 26.87
N TRP A 323 6.79 23.29 27.95
CA TRP A 323 6.22 22.12 28.61
C TRP A 323 4.76 22.27 29.05
N ASP A 324 4.37 23.43 29.60
CA ASP A 324 3.00 23.67 30.07
C ASP A 324 1.99 23.65 28.91
N ARG A 325 2.37 24.24 27.77
CA ARG A 325 1.55 24.23 26.56
C ARG A 325 1.44 22.83 25.96
N LEU A 326 2.55 22.08 25.96
CA LEU A 326 2.56 20.67 25.55
C LEU A 326 1.64 19.81 26.43
N ALA A 327 1.67 19.99 27.76
CA ALA A 327 0.78 19.27 28.68
C ALA A 327 -0.70 19.56 28.40
N ASP A 328 -1.05 20.82 28.19
CA ASP A 328 -2.41 21.23 27.85
C ASP A 328 -2.88 20.60 26.52
N THR A 329 -2.04 20.62 25.49
CA THR A 329 -2.35 19.94 24.21
C THR A 329 -2.51 18.43 24.39
N VAL A 330 -1.65 17.76 25.18
CA VAL A 330 -1.78 16.32 25.47
C VAL A 330 -3.13 16.01 26.11
N ARG A 331 -3.55 16.77 27.13
CA ARG A 331 -4.83 16.56 27.82
C ARG A 331 -6.02 16.76 26.88
N LYS A 332 -5.99 17.82 26.07
CA LYS A 332 -7.01 18.09 25.03
C LYS A 332 -7.06 16.98 23.97
N ALA A 333 -5.90 16.49 23.53
CA ALA A 333 -5.80 15.42 22.54
C ALA A 333 -6.34 14.08 23.07
N VAL A 334 -6.06 13.72 24.33
CA VAL A 334 -6.64 12.52 24.96
C VAL A 334 -8.16 12.61 25.02
N ARG A 335 -8.72 13.76 25.44
CA ARG A 335 -10.18 13.98 25.45
C ARG A 335 -10.78 13.93 24.04
N PHE A 336 -10.10 14.52 23.05
CA PHE A 336 -10.49 14.43 21.64
C PHE A 336 -10.57 12.98 21.18
N LEU A 337 -9.53 12.18 21.45
CA LEU A 337 -9.47 10.79 21.03
C LEU A 337 -10.49 9.90 21.77
N ASP A 338 -10.79 10.15 23.05
CA ASP A 338 -11.89 9.47 23.75
C ASP A 338 -13.26 9.84 23.16
N ASN A 339 -13.46 11.11 22.79
CA ASN A 339 -14.68 11.54 22.11
C ASN A 339 -14.83 10.93 20.70
N VAL A 340 -13.72 10.69 19.98
CA VAL A 340 -13.75 10.00 18.69
C VAL A 340 -14.40 8.62 18.83
N ILE A 341 -14.11 7.87 19.91
CA ILE A 341 -14.75 6.58 20.18
C ILE A 341 -16.28 6.73 20.26
N GLU A 342 -16.76 7.80 20.91
CA GLU A 342 -18.18 8.02 21.13
C GLU A 342 -18.95 8.36 19.85
N VAL A 343 -18.37 9.16 18.96
CA VAL A 343 -19.08 9.60 17.75
C VAL A 343 -18.78 8.72 16.53
N ASN A 344 -17.93 7.69 16.70
CA ASN A 344 -17.56 6.75 15.66
C ASN A 344 -18.77 5.94 15.17
N ARG A 345 -18.79 5.65 13.86
CA ARG A 345 -19.68 4.65 13.26
C ARG A 345 -18.86 3.46 12.82
N PHE A 346 -18.90 2.40 13.61
CA PHE A 346 -18.14 1.20 13.33
C PHE A 346 -18.78 0.41 12.18
N PRO A 347 -17.96 -0.21 11.30
CA PRO A 347 -18.46 -0.99 10.18
C PRO A 347 -19.08 -2.32 10.64
N LEU A 348 -18.74 -2.81 11.84
CA LEU A 348 -19.15 -4.10 12.40
C LEU A 348 -19.50 -3.95 13.89
N ALA A 349 -20.50 -4.70 14.36
CA ALA A 349 -20.97 -4.65 15.75
C ALA A 349 -19.98 -5.27 16.74
N GLU A 350 -19.21 -6.27 16.31
CA GLU A 350 -18.13 -6.90 17.07
C GLU A 350 -17.03 -5.87 17.38
N ILE A 351 -16.69 -5.06 16.38
CA ILE A 351 -15.69 -3.99 16.52
C ILE A 351 -16.19 -2.92 17.47
N GLU A 352 -17.43 -2.49 17.33
CA GLU A 352 -18.05 -1.51 18.23
C GLU A 352 -17.99 -1.99 19.68
N ARG A 353 -18.41 -3.24 19.92
CA ARG A 353 -18.42 -3.84 21.25
C ARG A 353 -17.02 -3.88 21.86
N MET A 354 -16.03 -4.40 21.13
CA MET A 354 -14.66 -4.52 21.63
C MET A 354 -13.99 -3.16 21.84
N THR A 355 -14.21 -2.21 20.91
CA THR A 355 -13.67 -0.85 21.04
C THR A 355 -14.28 -0.13 22.24
N LEU A 356 -15.59 -0.25 22.48
CA LEU A 356 -16.24 0.35 23.65
C LEU A 356 -15.82 -0.31 24.97
N ALA A 357 -15.46 -1.60 24.94
CA ALA A 357 -15.06 -2.34 26.13
C ALA A 357 -13.63 -2.02 26.60
N ASN A 358 -12.70 -1.78 25.67
CA ASN A 358 -11.29 -1.50 25.98
C ASN A 358 -10.90 -0.03 25.79
N ARG A 359 -11.59 0.69 24.91
CA ARG A 359 -11.42 2.13 24.67
C ARG A 359 -9.97 2.54 24.34
N LYS A 360 -9.27 1.73 23.56
CA LYS A 360 -7.89 1.99 23.15
C LYS A 360 -7.82 3.24 22.26
N ILE A 361 -6.91 4.15 22.59
CA ILE A 361 -6.55 5.31 21.77
C ILE A 361 -5.05 5.32 21.51
N GLY A 362 -4.65 6.04 20.45
CA GLY A 362 -3.26 6.15 20.05
C GLY A 362 -2.81 7.60 19.86
N LEU A 363 -2.43 8.25 20.95
CA LEU A 363 -1.75 9.54 20.91
C LEU A 363 -0.25 9.34 20.65
N GLY A 364 0.23 9.90 19.54
CA GLY A 364 1.64 9.91 19.18
C GLY A 364 2.18 11.30 18.90
N VAL A 365 3.30 11.34 18.20
CA VAL A 365 4.00 12.57 17.85
C VAL A 365 4.36 12.59 16.36
N MET A 366 4.62 13.80 15.86
CA MET A 366 5.30 14.11 14.61
C MET A 366 6.22 15.32 14.85
N GLY A 367 7.05 15.68 13.88
CA GLY A 367 7.89 16.86 14.02
C GLY A 367 9.13 16.69 14.91
N PHE A 368 9.50 15.45 15.27
CA PHE A 368 10.63 15.21 16.18
C PHE A 368 11.97 15.69 15.59
N ALA A 369 12.24 15.45 14.29
CA ALA A 369 13.49 15.92 13.68
C ALA A 369 13.63 17.44 13.74
N GLU A 370 12.55 18.18 13.48
CA GLU A 370 12.56 19.65 13.55
C GLU A 370 12.63 20.18 14.98
N MET A 371 12.03 19.47 15.95
CA MET A 371 12.22 19.76 17.37
C MET A 371 13.71 19.72 17.71
N LEU A 372 14.43 18.67 17.28
CA LEU A 372 15.87 18.55 17.49
C LEU A 372 16.65 19.68 16.78
N PHE A 373 16.27 20.08 15.57
CA PHE A 373 16.89 21.23 14.89
C PHE A 373 16.78 22.52 15.71
N LYS A 374 15.57 22.82 16.20
CA LYS A 374 15.31 24.01 17.01
C LYS A 374 16.04 23.98 18.37
N LEU A 375 16.29 22.79 18.91
CA LEU A 375 17.05 22.57 20.13
C LEU A 375 18.57 22.46 19.90
N ARG A 376 19.03 22.47 18.65
CA ARG A 376 20.43 22.28 18.27
C ARG A 376 20.99 20.93 18.74
N ILE A 377 20.21 19.86 18.61
CA ILE A 377 20.60 18.49 18.94
C ILE A 377 20.73 17.67 17.64
N PRO A 378 21.88 17.01 17.37
CA PRO A 378 22.01 16.07 16.26
C PRO A 378 21.10 14.86 16.44
N TYR A 379 20.36 14.44 15.40
CA TYR A 379 19.48 13.25 15.49
C TYR A 379 20.25 11.98 15.88
N ASN A 380 21.45 11.82 15.33
CA ASN A 380 22.35 10.69 15.55
C ASN A 380 23.28 10.93 16.76
N SER A 381 22.70 11.22 17.93
CA SER A 381 23.44 11.47 19.17
C SER A 381 22.75 10.90 20.41
N ASP A 382 23.52 10.72 21.49
CA ASP A 382 22.97 10.31 22.79
C ASP A 382 21.99 11.36 23.34
N ASP A 383 22.28 12.65 23.15
CA ASP A 383 21.39 13.76 23.53
C ASP A 383 20.01 13.65 22.85
N ALA A 384 19.94 13.18 21.59
CA ALA A 384 18.66 12.93 20.92
C ALA A 384 17.91 11.74 21.52
N VAL A 385 18.61 10.69 21.94
CA VAL A 385 18.04 9.53 22.64
C VAL A 385 17.47 9.97 24.00
N GLU A 386 18.22 10.75 24.77
CA GLU A 386 17.75 11.31 26.04
C GLU A 386 16.55 12.25 25.85
N MET A 387 16.58 13.09 24.81
CA MET A 387 15.47 13.98 24.48
C MET A 387 14.21 13.20 24.08
N ALA A 388 14.36 12.12 23.29
CA ALA A 388 13.26 11.22 22.93
C ALA A 388 12.62 10.60 24.18
N GLU A 389 13.43 10.11 25.12
CA GLU A 389 12.93 9.57 26.40
C GLU A 389 12.24 10.65 27.23
N LYS A 390 12.84 11.84 27.35
CA LYS A 390 12.30 12.95 28.12
C LYS A 390 10.94 13.42 27.60
N VAL A 391 10.81 13.63 26.29
CA VAL A 391 9.56 14.13 25.71
C VAL A 391 8.48 13.05 25.74
N MET A 392 8.81 11.79 25.44
CA MET A 392 7.81 10.74 25.40
C MET A 392 7.34 10.31 26.80
N SER A 393 8.24 10.26 27.78
CA SER A 393 7.86 10.02 29.19
C SER A 393 6.93 11.10 29.73
N PHE A 394 7.17 12.37 29.37
CA PHE A 394 6.28 13.48 29.72
C PHE A 394 4.90 13.31 29.08
N ILE A 395 4.84 13.01 27.77
CA ILE A 395 3.57 12.80 27.05
C ILE A 395 2.80 11.60 27.61
N GLN A 396 3.47 10.49 27.89
CA GLN A 396 2.81 9.31 28.47
C GLN A 396 2.24 9.61 29.85
N LYS A 397 3.01 10.28 30.71
CA LYS A 397 2.54 10.69 32.03
C LYS A 397 1.31 11.59 31.92
N GLU A 398 1.40 12.70 31.19
CA GLU A 398 0.29 13.64 31.05
C GLU A 398 -0.93 13.01 30.36
N GLY A 399 -0.69 12.08 29.42
CA GLY A 399 -1.75 11.31 28.77
C GLY A 399 -2.45 10.33 29.72
N TRP A 400 -1.70 9.64 30.56
CA TRP A 400 -2.26 8.76 31.59
C TRP A 400 -3.01 9.55 32.67
N ASP A 401 -2.48 10.70 33.07
CA ASP A 401 -3.14 11.61 34.02
C ASP A 401 -4.46 12.13 33.43
N ALA A 402 -4.48 12.49 32.14
CA ALA A 402 -5.70 12.88 31.42
C ALA A 402 -6.72 11.73 31.33
N SER A 403 -6.27 10.50 31.02
CA SER A 403 -7.16 9.33 30.97
C SER A 403 -7.71 8.98 32.36
N SER A 404 -6.92 9.15 33.42
CA SER A 404 -7.38 8.99 34.81
C SER A 404 -8.44 10.03 35.18
N ALA A 405 -8.23 11.30 34.81
CA ALA A 405 -9.23 12.35 35.03
C ALA A 405 -10.54 12.07 34.27
N LEU A 406 -10.45 11.58 33.02
CA LEU A 406 -11.64 11.14 32.29
C LEU A 406 -12.30 9.91 32.92
N ALA A 407 -11.56 9.05 33.61
CA ALA A 407 -12.15 7.91 34.32
C ALA A 407 -12.99 8.36 35.52
N GLU A 408 -12.59 9.44 36.19
CA GLU A 408 -13.37 10.06 37.26
C GLU A 408 -14.64 10.71 36.72
N GLU A 409 -14.55 11.38 35.57
CA GLU A 409 -15.68 12.08 34.93
C GLU A 409 -16.67 11.12 34.25
N ARG A 410 -16.17 10.12 33.51
CA ARG A 410 -16.95 9.29 32.57
C ARG A 410 -16.98 7.80 32.92
N GLY A 411 -16.28 7.40 33.98
CA GLY A 411 -16.08 6.01 34.38
C GLY A 411 -14.87 5.36 33.69
N VAL A 412 -14.33 4.31 34.32
CA VAL A 412 -13.27 3.46 33.76
C VAL A 412 -13.74 2.71 32.50
N PHE A 413 -12.81 2.22 31.68
CA PHE A 413 -13.19 1.33 30.57
C PHE A 413 -13.84 0.02 31.09
N PRO A 414 -14.83 -0.56 30.39
CA PRO A 414 -15.57 -1.73 30.89
C PRO A 414 -14.72 -2.95 31.26
N ASN A 415 -13.68 -3.27 30.50
CA ASN A 415 -12.76 -4.39 30.79
C ASN A 415 -11.63 -4.01 31.78
N TYR A 416 -11.82 -2.93 32.56
CA TYR A 416 -10.88 -2.53 33.59
C TYR A 416 -10.66 -3.60 34.66
N PRO A 417 -11.70 -4.26 35.23
CA PRO A 417 -11.49 -5.30 36.24
C PRO A 417 -10.62 -6.45 35.71
N GLY A 418 -9.52 -6.76 36.40
CA GLY A 418 -8.54 -7.76 35.96
C GLY A 418 -7.51 -7.26 34.93
N SER A 419 -7.56 -5.99 34.53
CA SER A 419 -6.52 -5.34 33.71
C SER A 419 -5.24 -5.08 34.51
N ILE A 420 -4.15 -4.73 33.83
CA ILE A 420 -2.92 -4.30 34.50
C ILE A 420 -3.14 -3.05 35.37
N PHE A 421 -4.03 -2.16 34.94
CA PHE A 421 -4.32 -0.91 35.66
C PHE A 421 -5.16 -1.14 36.92
N ASP A 422 -6.03 -2.14 36.93
CA ASP A 422 -6.75 -2.59 38.12
C ASP A 422 -5.79 -3.16 39.16
N GLN A 423 -4.83 -3.99 38.73
CA GLN A 423 -3.77 -4.50 39.61
C GLN A 423 -2.90 -3.37 40.19
N MET A 424 -2.68 -2.29 39.43
CA MET A 424 -1.97 -1.10 39.88
C MET A 424 -2.83 -0.15 40.73
N GLY A 425 -4.15 -0.38 40.83
CA GLY A 425 -5.10 0.53 41.48
C GLY A 425 -5.24 1.90 40.78
N LYS A 426 -4.79 2.03 39.53
CA LYS A 426 -4.87 3.27 38.74
C LYS A 426 -6.15 3.23 37.90
N LYS A 427 -7.12 4.10 38.19
CA LYS A 427 -8.35 4.18 37.40
C LYS A 427 -8.05 4.81 36.03
N MET A 428 -8.45 4.14 34.96
CA MET A 428 -8.15 4.58 33.59
C MET A 428 -9.40 4.56 32.72
N ARG A 429 -9.57 5.59 31.89
CA ARG A 429 -10.65 5.65 30.89
C ARG A 429 -10.35 4.80 29.66
N ASN A 430 -9.06 4.62 29.34
CA ASN A 430 -8.58 3.99 28.12
C ASN A 430 -7.60 2.87 28.47
N ALA A 431 -7.72 1.70 27.85
CA ALA A 431 -6.78 0.60 28.05
C ALA A 431 -5.39 0.87 27.45
N THR A 432 -5.29 1.76 26.46
CA THR A 432 -4.01 2.32 26.00
C THR A 432 -4.21 3.79 25.65
N VAL A 433 -3.16 4.59 25.81
CA VAL A 433 -3.18 6.04 25.52
C VAL A 433 -2.20 6.38 24.41
N THR A 434 -1.00 5.80 24.42
CA THR A 434 0.12 6.25 23.58
C THR A 434 0.54 5.26 22.49
N THR A 435 1.03 5.78 21.36
CA THR A 435 1.56 5.04 20.20
C THR A 435 2.51 5.93 19.40
N ILE A 436 3.32 5.37 18.50
CA ILE A 436 4.03 6.17 17.50
C ILE A 436 3.67 5.68 16.10
N ALA A 437 2.87 6.47 15.39
CA ALA A 437 2.43 6.17 14.02
C ALA A 437 3.38 6.80 12.97
N PRO A 438 3.35 6.32 11.71
CA PRO A 438 4.17 6.91 10.65
C PRO A 438 3.83 8.36 10.33
N THR A 439 2.57 8.77 10.56
CA THR A 439 2.02 10.10 10.25
C THR A 439 2.10 10.55 8.77
N GLY A 440 2.42 9.66 7.83
CA GLY A 440 2.87 10.02 6.48
C GLY A 440 1.97 10.91 5.61
N THR A 441 0.68 11.12 5.93
CA THR A 441 -0.13 12.18 5.30
C THR A 441 -0.40 13.37 6.21
N ILE A 442 -0.57 13.15 7.52
CA ILE A 442 -0.86 14.25 8.46
C ILE A 442 0.37 15.12 8.75
N SER A 443 1.58 14.56 8.68
CA SER A 443 2.83 15.34 8.74
C SER A 443 2.98 16.28 7.54
N ILE A 444 2.53 15.86 6.35
CA ILE A 444 2.47 16.71 5.16
C ILE A 444 1.48 17.85 5.38
N ILE A 445 0.29 17.57 5.94
CA ILE A 445 -0.72 18.60 6.26
C ILE A 445 -0.17 19.59 7.29
N ALA A 446 0.49 19.08 8.34
CA ALA A 446 1.13 19.90 9.35
C ALA A 446 2.35 20.66 8.81
N GLY A 447 2.94 20.23 7.69
CA GLY A 447 4.16 20.81 7.12
C GLY A 447 5.39 20.56 7.99
N THR A 448 5.52 19.34 8.52
CA THR A 448 6.60 18.95 9.46
C THR A 448 7.15 17.54 9.14
N SER A 449 8.19 17.12 9.86
CA SER A 449 8.76 15.76 9.77
C SER A 449 7.78 14.68 10.23
N SER A 450 7.88 13.49 9.63
CA SER A 450 6.95 12.38 9.88
C SER A 450 7.30 11.62 11.16
N GLY A 451 6.36 11.52 12.09
CA GLY A 451 6.51 10.69 13.29
C GLY A 451 7.77 11.04 14.07
N ILE A 452 8.57 10.01 14.34
CA ILE A 452 9.92 10.12 14.92
C ILE A 452 11.02 9.89 13.86
N GLU A 453 10.68 9.94 12.57
CA GLU A 453 11.64 9.76 11.48
C GLU A 453 12.54 10.99 11.33
N PRO A 454 13.83 10.83 10.98
CA PRO A 454 14.61 11.95 10.47
C PRO A 454 14.02 12.41 9.12
N LEU A 455 14.32 13.65 8.73
CA LEU A 455 13.90 14.14 7.41
C LEU A 455 14.56 13.31 6.31
N PHE A 456 13.76 12.91 5.32
CA PHE A 456 14.30 12.23 4.15
C PHE A 456 15.22 13.15 3.32
N ALA A 457 14.83 14.40 3.18
CA ALA A 457 15.60 15.45 2.51
C ALA A 457 15.26 16.81 3.11
N LEU A 458 16.24 17.72 3.16
CA LEU A 458 16.03 19.12 3.60
C LEU A 458 15.41 19.99 2.51
N ALA A 459 15.72 19.68 1.24
CA ALA A 459 15.13 20.32 0.07
C ALA A 459 14.88 19.28 -1.02
N PHE A 460 13.77 19.39 -1.72
CA PHE A 460 13.46 18.53 -2.86
C PHE A 460 12.69 19.31 -3.94
N ALA A 461 12.83 18.87 -5.19
CA ALA A 461 12.08 19.43 -6.30
C ALA A 461 10.95 18.48 -6.73
N ARG A 462 9.78 19.03 -7.06
CA ARG A 462 8.67 18.31 -7.66
C ARG A 462 8.22 19.02 -8.93
N TYR A 463 7.96 18.25 -9.98
CA TYR A 463 7.32 18.77 -11.18
C TYR A 463 5.81 18.77 -11.00
N VAL A 464 5.19 19.91 -11.20
CA VAL A 464 3.72 20.05 -11.18
C VAL A 464 3.18 19.88 -12.59
N LEU A 465 1.92 19.48 -12.70
CA LEU A 465 1.17 19.43 -13.96
C LEU A 465 1.26 20.81 -14.64
N GLY A 466 1.99 20.88 -15.76
CA GLY A 466 2.36 22.13 -16.43
C GLY A 466 3.86 22.28 -16.71
N GLY A 467 4.70 21.42 -16.13
CA GLY A 467 6.15 21.44 -16.34
C GLY A 467 6.92 22.39 -15.42
N GLU A 468 6.22 23.13 -14.55
CA GLU A 468 6.84 23.97 -13.52
C GLU A 468 7.50 23.11 -12.44
N ARG A 469 8.76 23.43 -12.12
CA ARG A 469 9.55 22.80 -11.06
C ARG A 469 9.33 23.59 -9.76
N LEU A 470 8.59 23.01 -8.81
CA LEU A 470 8.46 23.57 -7.47
C LEU A 470 9.55 23.00 -6.56
N VAL A 471 10.29 23.89 -5.89
CA VAL A 471 11.24 23.53 -4.84
C VAL A 471 10.56 23.68 -3.49
N ASP A 472 10.57 22.60 -2.71
CA ASP A 472 10.09 22.57 -1.33
C ASP A 472 11.33 22.42 -0.42
N ILE A 473 11.46 23.31 0.55
CA ILE A 473 12.58 23.34 1.51
C ILE A 473 12.02 23.39 2.92
N ASN A 474 12.67 22.65 3.82
CA ASN A 474 12.32 22.64 5.23
C ASN A 474 12.39 24.08 5.79
N GLN A 475 11.31 24.54 6.42
CA GLN A 475 11.18 25.93 6.84
C GLN A 475 12.16 26.31 7.96
N VAL A 476 12.37 25.42 8.93
CA VAL A 476 13.33 25.65 10.03
C VAL A 476 14.75 25.81 9.49
N PHE A 477 15.12 24.99 8.51
CA PHE A 477 16.41 25.10 7.84
C PHE A 477 16.52 26.35 6.95
N MET A 478 15.45 26.69 6.21
CA MET A 478 15.41 27.88 5.36
C MET A 478 15.56 29.17 6.17
N GLU A 479 14.93 29.25 7.35
CA GLU A 479 15.07 30.37 8.28
C GLU A 479 16.53 30.52 8.73
N GLU A 480 17.19 29.44 9.14
CA GLU A 480 18.60 29.52 9.55
C GLU A 480 19.53 29.93 8.40
N LEU A 481 19.32 29.42 7.18
CA LEU A 481 20.09 29.84 6.01
C LEU A 481 19.97 31.35 5.77
N ARG A 482 18.78 31.92 5.98
CA ARG A 482 18.55 33.37 5.83
C ARG A 482 19.20 34.17 6.96
N GLU A 483 19.04 33.73 8.21
CA GLU A 483 19.63 34.40 9.38
C GLU A 483 21.16 34.43 9.32
N ARG A 484 21.78 33.36 8.82
CA ARG A 484 23.24 33.28 8.64
C ARG A 484 23.74 33.93 7.34
N GLY A 485 22.86 34.47 6.51
CA GLY A 485 23.22 35.08 5.22
C GLY A 485 23.77 34.08 4.19
N LEU A 486 23.47 32.79 4.34
CA LEU A 486 23.92 31.70 3.46
C LEU A 486 22.94 31.39 2.34
N TYR A 487 21.68 31.84 2.45
CA TYR A 487 20.64 31.53 1.47
C TYR A 487 20.98 32.05 0.06
N SER A 488 21.06 31.14 -0.90
CA SER A 488 21.07 31.43 -2.34
C SER A 488 20.32 30.33 -3.10
N GLU A 489 19.72 30.67 -4.24
CA GLU A 489 19.05 29.67 -5.10
C GLU A 489 20.03 28.58 -5.57
N GLU A 490 21.28 28.96 -5.85
CA GLU A 490 22.36 28.04 -6.24
C GLU A 490 22.68 27.03 -5.13
N LEU A 491 22.75 27.48 -3.87
CA LEU A 491 22.99 26.60 -2.74
C LEU A 491 21.83 25.62 -2.54
N VAL A 492 20.59 26.08 -2.70
CA VAL A 492 19.41 25.21 -2.60
C VAL A 492 19.42 24.14 -3.70
N GLU A 493 19.75 24.50 -4.94
CA GLU A 493 19.91 23.54 -6.03
C GLU A 493 21.03 22.52 -5.74
N LYS A 494 22.16 22.97 -5.19
CA LYS A 494 23.25 22.09 -4.75
C LYS A 494 22.80 21.11 -3.67
N ILE A 495 21.99 21.56 -2.71
CA ILE A 495 21.41 20.70 -1.66
C ILE A 495 20.46 19.66 -2.26
N ILE A 496 19.63 20.04 -3.24
CA ILE A 496 18.72 19.10 -3.92
C ILE A 496 19.50 18.06 -4.74
N GLU A 497 20.59 18.46 -5.40
CA GLU A 497 21.43 17.56 -6.18
C GLU A 497 22.19 16.58 -5.28
N LYS A 498 22.80 17.09 -4.20
CA LYS A 498 23.62 16.29 -3.29
C LYS A 498 22.83 15.46 -2.30
N GLY A 499 21.68 15.95 -1.85
CA GLY A 499 20.83 15.24 -0.90
C GLY A 499 21.26 15.29 0.56
N THR A 500 22.53 15.60 0.81
CA THR A 500 23.14 15.73 2.14
C THR A 500 23.94 17.02 2.21
N LEU A 501 24.05 17.59 3.41
CA LEU A 501 24.89 18.76 3.65
C LEU A 501 26.37 18.40 3.78
N ASN A 502 26.70 17.14 4.08
CA ASN A 502 28.08 16.70 4.33
C ASN A 502 29.01 16.91 3.12
N GLU A 503 28.46 16.94 1.90
CA GLU A 503 29.20 17.16 0.65
C GLU A 503 29.22 18.63 0.18
N ILE A 504 28.85 19.58 1.04
CA ILE A 504 28.71 21.00 0.67
C ILE A 504 29.62 21.86 1.56
N ASP A 505 30.72 22.35 0.99
CA ASP A 505 31.75 23.13 1.71
C ASP A 505 31.24 24.50 2.20
N GLU A 506 30.26 25.09 1.52
CA GLU A 506 29.65 26.37 1.87
C GLU A 506 28.83 26.32 3.17
N ILE A 507 28.48 25.11 3.64
CA ILE A 507 27.71 24.91 4.87
C ILE A 507 28.68 24.71 6.06
N PRO A 508 28.54 25.50 7.14
CA PRO A 508 29.32 25.31 8.37
C PRO A 508 29.14 23.93 9.02
N ASP A 509 30.20 23.42 9.65
CA ASP A 509 30.20 22.09 10.30
C ASP A 509 29.16 21.97 11.42
N ASP A 510 28.84 23.06 12.12
CA ASP A 510 27.80 23.03 13.15
C ASP A 510 26.41 22.81 12.53
N MET A 511 26.14 23.34 11.33
CA MET A 511 24.89 23.05 10.61
C MET A 511 24.86 21.63 10.07
N LYS A 512 25.97 21.13 9.50
CA LYS A 512 26.08 19.73 9.01
C LYS A 512 25.76 18.71 10.11
N LYS A 513 26.18 18.98 11.34
CA LYS A 513 25.90 18.13 12.51
C LYS A 513 24.43 18.15 12.91
N ILE A 514 23.73 19.27 12.80
CA ILE A 514 22.33 19.40 13.25
C ILE A 514 21.36 18.90 12.18
N TYR A 515 21.52 19.33 10.93
CA TYR A 515 20.58 19.07 9.85
C TYR A 515 20.94 17.80 9.08
N VAL A 516 21.02 16.70 9.82
CA VAL A 516 21.21 15.36 9.24
C VAL A 516 19.92 14.85 8.62
N VAL A 517 20.02 14.20 7.45
CA VAL A 517 18.89 13.53 6.81
C VAL A 517 18.93 12.02 7.06
N ALA A 518 17.88 11.30 6.67
CA ALA A 518 17.75 9.87 6.89
C ALA A 518 18.95 9.05 6.36
N TYR A 519 19.59 9.51 5.28
CA TYR A 519 20.77 8.85 4.72
C TYR A 519 22.06 9.08 5.56
N ASP A 520 22.13 10.16 6.33
CA ASP A 520 23.27 10.45 7.22
C ASP A 520 23.17 9.71 8.56
N VAL A 521 22.01 9.11 8.86
CA VAL A 521 21.73 8.44 10.15
C VAL A 521 21.98 6.95 10.01
N THR A 522 22.92 6.41 10.80
CA THR A 522 23.20 4.97 10.78
C THR A 522 22.01 4.16 11.33
N PRO A 523 21.89 2.88 10.94
CA PRO A 523 20.83 2.00 11.45
C PRO A 523 20.76 1.92 12.98
N GLU A 524 21.93 1.92 13.65
CA GLU A 524 22.03 1.93 15.10
C GLU A 524 21.24 3.10 15.72
N TRP A 525 21.44 4.33 15.24
CA TRP A 525 20.77 5.50 15.77
C TRP A 525 19.26 5.46 15.54
N HIS A 526 18.83 4.96 14.38
CA HIS A 526 17.41 4.73 14.14
C HIS A 526 16.79 3.79 15.17
N ILE A 527 17.46 2.69 15.50
CA ILE A 527 16.99 1.68 16.46
C ILE A 527 17.01 2.24 17.89
N ARG A 528 18.06 3.00 18.26
CA ARG A 528 18.17 3.61 19.59
C ARG A 528 17.06 4.63 19.85
N ILE A 529 16.75 5.48 18.86
CA ILE A 529 15.61 6.40 18.95
C ILE A 529 14.28 5.64 19.02
N GLN A 530 14.09 4.58 18.21
CA GLN A 530 12.90 3.74 18.30
C GLN A 530 12.72 3.15 19.72
N ALA A 531 13.80 2.62 20.30
CA ALA A 531 13.79 2.06 21.64
C ALA A 531 13.47 3.11 22.72
N ALA A 532 14.05 4.31 22.61
CA ALA A 532 13.75 5.43 23.52
C ALA A 532 12.27 5.78 23.56
N PHE A 533 11.62 5.89 22.40
CA PHE A 533 10.17 6.12 22.33
C PHE A 533 9.36 4.91 22.82
N GLN A 534 9.80 3.68 22.51
CA GLN A 534 9.08 2.46 22.88
C GLN A 534 8.99 2.27 24.40
N LYS A 535 10.00 2.72 25.17
CA LYS A 535 10.00 2.69 26.65
C LYS A 535 8.79 3.39 27.28
N PHE A 536 8.31 4.45 26.64
CA PHE A 536 7.22 5.31 27.14
C PHE A 536 6.01 5.28 26.21
N THR A 537 5.75 4.13 25.58
CA THR A 537 4.62 3.92 24.68
C THR A 537 3.83 2.67 25.07
N ASP A 538 2.53 2.81 25.30
CA ASP A 538 1.65 1.70 25.71
C ASP A 538 1.52 0.65 24.59
N ASN A 539 1.24 1.12 23.37
CA ASN A 539 1.16 0.26 22.18
C ASN A 539 2.58 -0.01 21.62
N ALA A 540 2.80 0.18 20.31
CA ALA A 540 4.11 0.00 19.67
C ALA A 540 4.54 1.24 18.87
N VAL A 541 5.75 1.16 18.30
CA VAL A 541 6.37 2.22 17.52
C VAL A 541 6.52 1.78 16.07
N SER A 542 5.93 2.52 15.14
CA SER A 542 6.24 2.38 13.71
C SER A 542 7.50 3.18 13.39
N LYS A 543 8.54 2.49 12.95
CA LYS A 543 9.80 3.08 12.53
C LYS A 543 10.40 2.25 11.40
N THR A 544 10.80 2.91 10.33
CA THR A 544 11.62 2.28 9.29
C THR A 544 13.10 2.42 9.66
N ILE A 545 13.82 1.31 9.72
CA ILE A 545 15.28 1.34 9.90
C ILE A 545 15.90 1.29 8.51
N ASN A 546 16.37 2.46 8.04
CA ASN A 546 17.00 2.57 6.73
C ASN A 546 18.43 2.04 6.80
N PHE A 547 18.80 1.22 5.82
CA PHE A 547 20.15 0.73 5.61
C PHE A 547 20.67 1.22 4.25
N PRO A 548 21.97 1.55 4.14
CA PRO A 548 22.58 1.87 2.85
C PRO A 548 22.56 0.65 1.92
N LYS A 549 22.69 0.88 0.62
CA LYS A 549 22.62 -0.17 -0.40
C LYS A 549 23.68 -1.27 -0.19
N GLU A 550 24.84 -0.85 0.29
CA GLU A 550 26.02 -1.65 0.57
C GLU A 550 25.89 -2.47 1.86
N ALA A 551 24.85 -2.22 2.69
CA ALA A 551 24.62 -2.99 3.90
C ALA A 551 24.56 -4.48 3.59
N THR A 552 25.21 -5.26 4.43
CA THR A 552 25.32 -6.72 4.36
C THR A 552 24.15 -7.39 5.09
N LYS A 553 24.04 -8.71 4.95
CA LYS A 553 23.09 -9.50 5.76
C LYS A 553 23.45 -9.41 7.25
N ASP A 554 24.73 -9.31 7.57
CA ASP A 554 25.21 -9.23 8.95
C ASP A 554 24.77 -7.91 9.60
N ASP A 555 24.80 -6.80 8.87
CA ASP A 555 24.28 -5.50 9.35
C ASP A 555 22.78 -5.59 9.71
N ILE A 556 21.98 -6.27 8.87
CA ILE A 556 20.55 -6.51 9.14
C ILE A 556 20.38 -7.39 10.39
N ARG A 557 21.20 -8.45 10.53
CA ARG A 557 21.18 -9.33 11.69
C ARG A 557 21.49 -8.56 12.98
N GLU A 558 22.53 -7.74 12.97
CA GLU A 558 22.91 -6.91 14.09
C GLU A 558 21.81 -5.90 14.45
N GLY A 559 21.14 -5.32 13.45
CA GLY A 559 19.99 -4.45 13.67
C GLY A 559 18.83 -5.15 14.41
N TYR A 560 18.48 -6.38 13.99
CA TYR A 560 17.46 -7.18 14.67
C TYR A 560 17.85 -7.55 16.10
N LEU A 561 19.11 -7.98 16.31
CA LEU A 561 19.62 -8.30 17.65
C LEU A 561 19.69 -7.07 18.55
N LEU A 562 20.03 -5.90 18.01
CA LEU A 562 20.05 -4.65 18.76
C LEU A 562 18.64 -4.25 19.19
N ALA A 563 17.66 -4.30 18.26
CA ALA A 563 16.26 -4.01 18.59
C ALA A 563 15.71 -4.99 19.64
N TYR A 564 16.09 -6.27 19.55
CA TYR A 564 15.79 -7.25 20.58
C TYR A 564 16.43 -6.83 21.93
N LYS A 565 17.74 -6.59 22.00
CA LYS A 565 18.42 -6.20 23.25
C LYS A 565 17.88 -4.92 23.88
N LEU A 566 17.45 -3.95 23.07
CA LEU A 566 16.93 -2.66 23.53
C LEU A 566 15.44 -2.68 23.92
N GLY A 567 14.77 -3.84 23.87
CA GLY A 567 13.40 -3.96 24.36
C GLY A 567 12.32 -3.52 23.36
N CYS A 568 12.64 -3.35 22.08
CA CYS A 568 11.63 -3.03 21.06
C CYS A 568 10.53 -4.12 20.98
N LYS A 569 9.31 -3.73 20.58
CA LYS A 569 8.18 -4.66 20.33
C LYS A 569 8.17 -5.22 18.92
N GLY A 570 8.88 -4.59 17.98
CA GLY A 570 9.07 -5.05 16.62
C GLY A 570 10.04 -4.14 15.87
N ILE A 571 10.40 -4.52 14.65
CA ILE A 571 11.31 -3.75 13.79
C ILE A 571 11.06 -4.07 12.32
N THR A 572 11.13 -3.03 11.49
CA THR A 572 11.07 -3.10 10.03
C THR A 572 12.34 -2.49 9.47
N VAL A 573 12.99 -3.21 8.56
CA VAL A 573 14.21 -2.76 7.89
C VAL A 573 13.92 -2.44 6.43
N TYR A 574 14.57 -1.41 5.92
CA TYR A 574 14.55 -1.10 4.51
C TYR A 574 15.98 -0.82 4.05
N ARG A 575 16.51 -1.71 3.21
CA ARG A 575 17.80 -1.50 2.57
C ARG A 575 17.62 -0.78 1.25
N ASP A 576 18.38 0.29 1.06
CA ASP A 576 18.38 1.04 -0.19
C ASP A 576 18.68 0.10 -1.39
N GLY A 577 17.94 0.27 -2.49
CA GLY A 577 18.00 -0.62 -3.65
C GLY A 577 17.44 -2.04 -3.48
N SER A 578 16.80 -2.38 -2.34
CA SER A 578 16.11 -3.68 -2.16
C SER A 578 14.80 -3.81 -2.94
N ARG A 579 14.26 -2.71 -3.49
CA ARG A 579 13.07 -2.69 -4.35
C ARG A 579 13.31 -1.84 -5.60
N GLU A 580 12.74 -2.27 -6.73
CA GLU A 580 12.93 -1.62 -8.04
C GLU A 580 12.31 -0.21 -8.12
N MET A 581 11.22 0.06 -7.38
CA MET A 581 10.58 1.38 -7.31
C MET A 581 10.84 2.04 -5.96
N GLN A 582 11.49 3.21 -5.99
CA GLN A 582 11.62 4.11 -4.85
C GLN A 582 10.60 5.22 -4.96
N VAL A 583 9.79 5.40 -3.91
CA VAL A 583 8.76 6.46 -3.87
C VAL A 583 9.39 7.83 -3.63
N LEU A 584 10.58 7.86 -3.03
CA LEU A 584 11.34 9.07 -2.73
C LEU A 584 12.77 8.84 -3.24
N THR A 585 13.19 9.62 -4.23
CA THR A 585 14.54 9.57 -4.79
C THR A 585 15.23 10.89 -4.46
N VAL A 586 16.47 10.83 -4.00
CA VAL A 586 17.33 11.99 -3.80
C VAL A 586 18.28 12.10 -4.99
N GLY A 587 18.45 13.31 -5.53
CA GLY A 587 19.33 13.58 -6.67
C GLY A 587 18.56 13.98 -7.95
N GLY A 588 18.62 15.27 -8.28
CA GLY A 588 18.06 15.87 -9.49
C GLY A 588 18.77 15.54 -10.81
N LYS A 589 19.37 14.35 -10.94
CA LYS A 589 19.92 13.86 -12.20
C LYS A 589 19.37 12.48 -12.51
N GLU A 590 18.34 12.45 -13.35
CA GLU A 590 18.16 11.33 -14.26
C GLU A 590 19.49 11.15 -15.00
N LYS A 591 20.28 10.14 -14.61
CA LYS A 591 21.28 9.59 -15.52
C LYS A 591 20.50 9.09 -16.74
N LYS A 592 20.61 9.82 -17.85
CA LYS A 592 20.34 9.30 -19.19
C LYS A 592 21.31 8.15 -19.47
N GLU A 593 21.03 6.98 -18.90
CA GLU A 593 21.51 5.72 -19.47
C GLU A 593 20.42 5.21 -20.40
N SER A 594 20.70 5.36 -21.70
CA SER A 594 19.93 4.79 -22.78
C SER A 594 20.00 3.27 -22.73
N LYS A 595 19.07 2.62 -22.03
CA LYS A 595 18.55 1.31 -22.40
C LYS A 595 17.05 1.26 -22.12
N THR A 596 16.31 1.26 -23.21
CA THR A 596 14.90 0.85 -23.31
C THR A 596 14.65 -0.44 -22.55
N THR A 597 13.89 -0.37 -21.45
CA THR A 597 12.83 -1.32 -21.02
C THR A 597 12.34 -0.96 -19.61
N GLY A 598 11.02 -0.86 -19.43
CA GLY A 598 10.38 -0.79 -18.12
C GLY A 598 9.90 0.60 -17.67
N ALA A 599 8.95 1.19 -18.40
CA ALA A 599 8.27 2.40 -17.93
C ALA A 599 7.40 2.11 -16.69
N GLU A 600 7.63 2.89 -15.64
CA GLU A 600 6.76 3.04 -14.48
C GLU A 600 5.31 3.28 -14.91
N LEU A 601 4.39 2.52 -14.31
CA LEU A 601 2.94 2.72 -14.45
C LEU A 601 2.49 3.87 -13.54
N VAL A 602 2.93 5.10 -13.86
CA VAL A 602 2.06 6.26 -13.65
C VAL A 602 0.93 6.10 -14.65
N ARG A 603 -0.22 5.58 -14.22
CA ARG A 603 -1.46 5.70 -15.00
C ARG A 603 -1.90 7.17 -14.97
N THR A 604 -1.23 8.00 -15.76
CA THR A 604 -1.95 9.07 -16.43
C THR A 604 -3.05 8.38 -17.23
N GLU A 605 -4.27 8.87 -17.15
CA GLU A 605 -5.32 8.50 -18.10
C GLU A 605 -4.70 8.66 -19.49
N ARG A 606 -4.30 7.55 -20.14
CA ARG A 606 -3.77 7.65 -21.50
C ARG A 606 -4.97 8.07 -22.35
N PRO A 607 -5.01 9.30 -22.89
CA PRO A 607 -6.14 9.70 -23.71
C PRO A 607 -6.21 8.74 -24.89
N VAL A 608 -7.34 8.05 -25.05
CA VAL A 608 -7.58 7.16 -26.20
C VAL A 608 -7.34 7.98 -27.46
N ARG A 609 -6.42 7.51 -28.31
CA ARG A 609 -6.05 8.21 -29.54
C ARG A 609 -7.31 8.49 -30.37
N LYS A 610 -7.54 9.77 -30.70
CA LYS A 610 -8.66 10.21 -31.55
C LYS A 610 -8.42 9.71 -32.97
N ARG A 611 -9.47 9.23 -33.62
CA ARG A 611 -9.39 8.70 -34.99
C ARG A 611 -9.15 9.85 -35.98
N PRO A 612 -8.07 9.84 -36.77
CA PRO A 612 -7.85 10.85 -37.80
C PRO A 612 -8.87 10.69 -38.95
N PRO A 613 -9.07 11.74 -39.77
CA PRO A 613 -9.99 11.69 -40.91
C PRO A 613 -9.54 10.69 -41.99
N ILE A 614 -8.24 10.42 -42.10
CA ILE A 614 -7.65 9.49 -43.06
C ILE A 614 -6.79 8.48 -42.30
N VAL A 615 -6.97 7.19 -42.62
CA VAL A 615 -6.16 6.06 -42.13
C VAL A 615 -5.85 5.15 -43.32
N GLN A 616 -4.71 4.46 -43.28
CA GLN A 616 -4.32 3.53 -44.33
C GLN A 616 -4.11 2.14 -43.74
N GLY A 617 -4.51 1.09 -44.46
CA GLY A 617 -4.44 -0.26 -43.91
C GLY A 617 -4.33 -1.36 -44.95
N MET A 618 -4.12 -2.57 -44.43
CA MET A 618 -3.96 -3.79 -45.20
C MET A 618 -4.97 -4.83 -44.75
N THR A 619 -5.55 -5.55 -45.70
CA THR A 619 -6.53 -6.62 -45.42
C THR A 619 -5.94 -7.99 -45.70
N PHE A 620 -5.93 -8.85 -44.68
CA PHE A 620 -5.52 -10.24 -44.79
C PHE A 620 -6.77 -11.13 -44.92
N LYS A 621 -6.85 -11.91 -45.99
CA LYS A 621 -7.78 -13.04 -46.10
C LYS A 621 -7.12 -14.28 -45.51
N ILE A 622 -7.78 -14.86 -44.50
CA ILE A 622 -7.31 -16.01 -43.72
C ILE A 622 -8.38 -17.11 -43.73
N ASN A 623 -7.99 -18.33 -44.09
CA ASN A 623 -8.90 -19.47 -44.05
C ASN A 623 -9.01 -20.00 -42.61
N THR A 624 -10.22 -20.00 -42.04
CA THR A 624 -10.48 -20.51 -40.69
C THR A 624 -11.59 -21.56 -40.72
N GLY A 625 -11.72 -22.41 -39.68
CA GLY A 625 -12.81 -23.39 -39.62
C GLY A 625 -14.21 -22.80 -39.57
N CYS A 626 -14.35 -21.49 -39.31
CA CYS A 626 -15.63 -20.77 -39.34
C CYS A 626 -15.89 -20.06 -40.69
N GLY A 627 -14.99 -20.23 -41.67
CA GLY A 627 -15.03 -19.58 -42.99
C GLY A 627 -13.85 -18.62 -43.21
N ASN A 628 -13.91 -17.88 -44.32
CA ASN A 628 -12.89 -16.89 -44.68
C ASN A 628 -12.99 -15.67 -43.78
N LEU A 629 -11.96 -15.47 -42.95
CA LEU A 629 -11.79 -14.31 -42.08
C LEU A 629 -11.00 -13.24 -42.82
N TYR A 630 -11.56 -12.04 -42.90
CA TYR A 630 -10.92 -10.86 -43.47
C TYR A 630 -10.53 -9.95 -42.31
N VAL A 631 -9.23 -9.79 -42.08
CA VAL A 631 -8.68 -8.93 -41.02
C VAL A 631 -8.03 -7.71 -41.64
N THR A 632 -8.64 -6.55 -41.46
CA THR A 632 -8.12 -5.25 -41.92
C THR A 632 -7.43 -4.57 -40.76
N ILE A 633 -6.16 -4.20 -40.92
CA ILE A 633 -5.39 -3.46 -39.92
C ILE A 633 -5.06 -2.10 -40.54
N ASN A 634 -5.60 -1.03 -39.95
CA ASN A 634 -5.30 0.34 -40.33
C ASN A 634 -4.29 0.94 -39.35
N GLU A 635 -3.39 1.75 -39.87
CA GLU A 635 -2.45 2.57 -39.11
C GLU A 635 -2.69 4.07 -39.33
N ASP A 636 -2.20 4.85 -38.38
CA ASP A 636 -1.97 6.28 -38.54
C ASP A 636 -0.45 6.57 -38.44
N GLN A 637 -0.07 7.84 -38.30
CA GLN A 637 1.32 8.28 -38.21
C GLN A 637 2.15 7.65 -37.07
N TYR A 638 1.53 7.02 -36.06
CA TYR A 638 2.24 6.36 -34.96
C TYR A 638 2.22 4.82 -35.05
N GLY A 639 1.61 4.25 -36.09
CA GLY A 639 1.51 2.79 -36.32
C GLY A 639 0.09 2.24 -36.13
N PRO A 640 -0.07 0.92 -35.89
CA PRO A 640 -1.38 0.27 -35.85
C PRO A 640 -2.38 1.00 -34.97
N PHE A 641 -3.54 1.30 -35.54
CA PHE A 641 -4.55 2.16 -34.94
C PHE A 641 -5.88 1.41 -34.73
N GLU A 642 -6.38 0.70 -35.74
CA GLU A 642 -7.64 -0.06 -35.65
C GLU A 642 -7.58 -1.36 -36.42
N VAL A 643 -8.32 -2.36 -35.94
CA VAL A 643 -8.45 -3.68 -36.56
C VAL A 643 -9.92 -3.99 -36.75
N PHE A 644 -10.29 -4.38 -37.98
CA PHE A 644 -11.60 -4.92 -38.31
C PHE A 644 -11.45 -6.38 -38.71
N ALA A 645 -12.36 -7.24 -38.23
CA ALA A 645 -12.36 -8.64 -38.59
C ALA A 645 -13.77 -9.08 -38.98
N HIS A 646 -13.94 -9.55 -40.21
CA HIS A 646 -15.23 -9.97 -40.74
C HIS A 646 -15.15 -11.35 -41.38
N LEU A 647 -16.13 -12.20 -41.10
CA LEU A 647 -16.30 -13.50 -41.77
C LEU A 647 -17.22 -13.29 -42.98
N GLY A 648 -16.72 -13.55 -44.20
CA GLY A 648 -17.28 -12.96 -45.42
C GLY A 648 -18.78 -13.20 -45.70
N LYS A 649 -19.30 -14.43 -45.55
CA LYS A 649 -20.69 -14.81 -45.91
C LYS A 649 -21.46 -15.55 -44.82
N THR A 650 -20.91 -15.64 -43.60
CA THR A 650 -21.49 -16.40 -42.49
C THR A 650 -21.96 -15.45 -41.38
N GLY A 651 -23.27 -15.24 -41.28
CA GLY A 651 -23.89 -14.71 -40.06
C GLY A 651 -23.84 -15.77 -38.95
N GLY A 652 -23.72 -15.34 -37.68
CA GLY A 652 -23.72 -16.24 -36.50
C GLY A 652 -22.76 -15.81 -35.39
N CYS A 653 -22.67 -16.61 -34.31
CA CYS A 653 -21.88 -16.31 -33.12
C CYS A 653 -20.41 -15.96 -33.41
N ALA A 654 -19.76 -16.67 -34.32
CA ALA A 654 -18.35 -16.43 -34.69
C ALA A 654 -18.13 -15.04 -35.31
N SER A 655 -19.11 -14.52 -36.07
CA SER A 655 -19.05 -13.18 -36.65
C SER A 655 -19.21 -12.11 -35.56
N SER A 656 -20.20 -12.26 -34.67
CA SER A 656 -20.40 -11.34 -33.54
C SER A 656 -19.21 -11.31 -32.56
N GLN A 657 -18.59 -12.46 -32.30
CA GLN A 657 -17.41 -12.55 -31.44
C GLN A 657 -16.17 -11.96 -32.12
N SER A 658 -16.00 -12.16 -33.43
CA SER A 658 -14.91 -11.55 -34.20
C SER A 658 -15.04 -10.03 -34.26
N GLU A 659 -16.26 -9.51 -34.43
CA GLU A 659 -16.51 -8.07 -34.37
C GLU A 659 -16.22 -7.50 -32.98
N ALA A 660 -16.78 -8.10 -31.92
CA ALA A 660 -16.55 -7.66 -30.54
C ALA A 660 -15.05 -7.68 -30.20
N LEU A 661 -14.34 -8.74 -30.60
CA LEU A 661 -12.90 -8.87 -30.40
C LEU A 661 -12.13 -7.79 -31.18
N SER A 662 -12.49 -7.52 -32.43
CA SER A 662 -11.84 -6.48 -33.25
C SER A 662 -12.00 -5.07 -32.66
N ARG A 663 -13.15 -4.77 -32.03
CA ARG A 663 -13.38 -3.51 -31.28
C ARG A 663 -12.48 -3.42 -30.05
N MET A 664 -12.34 -4.51 -29.30
CA MET A 664 -11.47 -4.56 -28.12
C MET A 664 -9.99 -4.42 -28.49
N VAL A 665 -9.56 -5.07 -29.58
CA VAL A 665 -8.21 -4.92 -30.14
C VAL A 665 -7.96 -3.48 -30.57
N SER A 666 -8.90 -2.87 -31.30
CA SER A 666 -8.82 -1.47 -31.73
C SER A 666 -8.73 -0.50 -30.55
N LEU A 667 -9.53 -0.70 -29.50
CA LEU A 667 -9.45 0.10 -28.29
C LEU A 667 -8.09 -0.06 -27.59
N SER A 668 -7.56 -1.28 -27.55
CA SER A 668 -6.26 -1.58 -26.96
C SER A 668 -5.13 -0.85 -27.70
N LEU A 669 -5.12 -0.90 -29.03
CA LEU A 669 -4.16 -0.17 -29.87
C LEU A 669 -4.26 1.35 -29.65
N ARG A 670 -5.48 1.88 -29.62
CA ARG A 670 -5.74 3.31 -29.37
C ARG A 670 -5.38 3.76 -27.96
N SER A 671 -5.31 2.83 -27.01
CA SER A 671 -4.88 3.08 -25.62
C SER A 671 -3.36 2.92 -25.43
N GLY A 672 -2.62 2.69 -26.52
CA GLY A 672 -1.16 2.58 -26.51
C GLY A 672 -0.65 1.24 -26.00
N ILE A 673 -1.44 0.16 -26.13
CA ILE A 673 -0.95 -1.21 -25.94
C ILE A 673 -0.16 -1.63 -27.16
N ALA A 674 1.04 -2.18 -26.94
CA ALA A 674 1.91 -2.67 -28.00
C ALA A 674 1.21 -3.81 -28.79
N PRO A 675 1.21 -3.78 -30.14
CA PRO A 675 0.59 -4.82 -30.97
C PRO A 675 1.05 -6.24 -30.62
N GLU A 676 2.31 -6.41 -30.24
CA GLU A 676 2.93 -7.69 -29.87
C GLU A 676 2.29 -8.29 -28.61
N GLU A 677 1.93 -7.45 -27.63
CA GLU A 677 1.22 -7.89 -26.43
C GLU A 677 -0.20 -8.35 -26.75
N ILE A 678 -0.86 -7.71 -27.71
CA ILE A 678 -2.18 -8.16 -28.19
C ILE A 678 -2.04 -9.52 -28.90
N VAL A 679 -1.04 -9.69 -29.77
CA VAL A 679 -0.75 -10.97 -30.43
C VAL A 679 -0.54 -12.07 -29.39
N LYS A 680 0.22 -11.80 -28.32
CA LYS A 680 0.48 -12.75 -27.23
C LYS A 680 -0.80 -13.22 -26.52
N GLN A 681 -1.80 -12.35 -26.37
CA GLN A 681 -3.08 -12.72 -25.75
C GLN A 681 -3.98 -13.54 -26.67
N LEU A 682 -3.92 -13.32 -27.99
CA LEU A 682 -4.84 -13.94 -28.95
C LEU A 682 -4.30 -15.21 -29.61
N LYS A 683 -2.98 -15.30 -29.75
CA LYS A 683 -2.30 -16.45 -30.37
C LYS A 683 -2.49 -17.70 -29.51
N GLY A 684 -2.83 -18.81 -30.14
CA GLY A 684 -3.02 -20.09 -29.45
C GLY A 684 -4.45 -20.37 -28.99
N ILE A 685 -5.35 -19.39 -29.02
CA ILE A 685 -6.77 -19.61 -28.73
C ILE A 685 -7.33 -20.59 -29.76
N ARG A 686 -7.95 -21.67 -29.30
CA ARG A 686 -8.37 -22.79 -30.15
C ARG A 686 -9.89 -22.90 -30.20
N CYS A 687 -10.42 -23.10 -31.41
CA CYS A 687 -11.79 -23.53 -31.65
C CYS A 687 -11.82 -25.01 -32.10
N PRO A 688 -12.99 -25.66 -32.13
CA PRO A 688 -13.12 -27.07 -32.52
C PRO A 688 -12.69 -27.39 -33.97
N SER A 689 -12.46 -26.38 -34.81
CA SER A 689 -12.20 -26.52 -36.24
C SER A 689 -10.94 -25.76 -36.66
N PRO A 690 -9.73 -26.22 -36.26
CA PRO A 690 -8.48 -25.63 -36.75
C PRO A 690 -8.30 -25.93 -38.24
N MET A 691 -7.71 -24.99 -38.98
CA MET A 691 -7.41 -25.14 -40.41
C MET A 691 -6.00 -24.70 -40.73
N TRP A 692 -5.39 -25.29 -41.76
CA TRP A 692 -4.10 -24.81 -42.28
C TRP A 692 -4.32 -23.69 -43.28
N ASP A 693 -3.54 -22.61 -43.13
CA ASP A 693 -3.49 -21.51 -44.07
C ASP A 693 -2.07 -20.96 -44.15
N ARG A 694 -1.56 -20.74 -45.37
CA ARG A 694 -0.19 -20.21 -45.63
C ARG A 694 0.93 -20.93 -44.87
N GLY A 695 0.85 -22.26 -44.77
CA GLY A 695 1.87 -23.06 -44.07
C GLY A 695 1.86 -22.91 -42.55
N GLU A 696 0.83 -22.30 -41.96
CA GLU A 696 0.62 -22.29 -40.52
C GLU A 696 -0.78 -22.83 -40.16
N MET A 697 -0.88 -23.48 -39.00
CA MET A 697 -2.17 -23.92 -38.46
C MET A 697 -2.89 -22.74 -37.77
N ILE A 698 -4.04 -22.33 -38.30
CA ILE A 698 -4.95 -21.35 -37.73
C ILE A 698 -5.90 -22.06 -36.76
N LEU A 699 -5.79 -21.75 -35.48
CA LEU A 699 -6.52 -22.48 -34.43
C LEU A 699 -7.93 -21.95 -34.19
N SER A 700 -8.20 -20.69 -34.49
CA SER A 700 -9.50 -20.01 -34.33
C SER A 700 -9.52 -18.64 -35.01
N CYS A 701 -10.65 -17.93 -34.99
CA CYS A 701 -10.71 -16.54 -35.46
C CYS A 701 -9.82 -15.58 -34.64
N PRO A 702 -9.79 -15.62 -33.28
CA PRO A 702 -8.81 -14.87 -32.49
C PRO A 702 -7.36 -15.14 -32.87
N ASP A 703 -7.00 -16.42 -33.05
CA ASP A 703 -5.64 -16.81 -33.48
C ASP A 703 -5.33 -16.29 -34.90
N GLY A 704 -6.32 -16.28 -35.79
CA GLY A 704 -6.24 -15.64 -37.10
C GLY A 704 -5.98 -14.13 -37.03
N ILE A 705 -6.65 -13.40 -36.14
CA ILE A 705 -6.40 -11.96 -35.91
C ILE A 705 -4.98 -11.74 -35.38
N ALA A 706 -4.52 -12.58 -34.45
CA ALA A 706 -3.16 -12.52 -33.90
C ALA A 706 -2.11 -12.67 -35.01
N LYS A 707 -2.30 -13.66 -35.89
CA LYS A 707 -1.40 -13.90 -37.02
C LYS A 707 -1.46 -12.80 -38.08
N ALA A 708 -2.63 -12.23 -38.33
CA ALA A 708 -2.77 -11.06 -39.21
C ALA A 708 -1.94 -9.87 -38.69
N ILE A 709 -2.02 -9.56 -37.39
CA ILE A 709 -1.24 -8.49 -36.75
C ILE A 709 0.25 -8.80 -36.83
N LYS A 710 0.66 -10.05 -36.56
CA LYS A 710 2.05 -10.47 -36.70
C LYS A 710 2.58 -10.27 -38.12
N TRP A 711 1.86 -10.78 -39.13
CA TRP A 711 2.25 -10.63 -40.54
C TRP A 711 2.27 -9.17 -40.97
N TYR A 712 1.35 -8.35 -40.45
CA TYR A 712 1.34 -6.91 -40.68
C TYR A 712 2.61 -6.23 -40.17
N LEU A 713 3.04 -6.52 -38.94
CA LEU A 713 4.26 -5.96 -38.36
C LEU A 713 5.51 -6.40 -39.14
N GLU A 714 5.59 -7.68 -39.51
CA GLU A 714 6.70 -8.21 -40.33
C GLU A 714 6.77 -7.54 -41.72
N LEU A 715 5.62 -7.25 -42.34
CA LEU A 715 5.56 -6.54 -43.62
C LEU A 715 5.91 -5.04 -43.48
N ARG A 716 5.51 -4.42 -42.36
CA ARG A 716 5.83 -3.03 -42.03
C ARG A 716 7.33 -2.84 -41.84
N GLU A 717 7.99 -3.74 -41.11
CA GLU A 717 9.45 -3.71 -40.92
C GLU A 717 10.21 -3.87 -42.24
N LYS A 718 9.75 -4.76 -43.13
CA LYS A 718 10.38 -4.99 -44.44
C LYS A 718 10.21 -3.83 -45.42
N ARG A 719 9.31 -2.87 -45.18
CA ARG A 719 8.97 -1.78 -46.11
C ARG A 719 9.71 -0.46 -45.89
N GLN A 720 10.58 -0.32 -44.86
CA GLN A 720 11.37 0.89 -44.54
C GLN A 720 10.71 2.24 -44.94
N GLY A 721 9.78 2.75 -44.11
CA GLY A 721 9.27 4.12 -44.23
C GLY A 721 7.75 4.23 -44.39
N THR A 722 7.23 5.35 -43.91
CA THR A 722 5.82 5.68 -43.70
C THR A 722 4.91 5.52 -44.93
N LEU A 723 3.69 5.02 -44.72
CA LEU A 723 2.60 5.04 -45.69
C LEU A 723 2.00 6.46 -45.88
N PHE A 724 2.48 7.47 -45.14
CA PHE A 724 2.09 8.88 -45.25
C PHE A 724 3.04 9.63 -46.20
N PRO A 725 2.55 10.30 -47.25
CA PRO A 725 3.33 11.30 -47.97
C PRO A 725 3.63 12.50 -47.05
N GLU A 726 4.85 13.02 -47.07
CA GLU A 726 5.11 14.37 -46.59
C GLU A 726 4.37 15.37 -47.49
N GLU A 727 3.77 16.41 -46.90
CA GLU A 727 3.09 17.46 -47.66
C GLU A 727 4.08 18.19 -48.58
N GLY A 728 3.95 18.02 -49.91
CA GLY A 728 4.61 18.90 -50.87
C GLY A 728 4.87 18.34 -52.27
N GLU A 729 4.03 18.78 -53.22
CA GLU A 729 4.23 18.95 -54.67
C GLU A 729 4.05 17.76 -55.64
N ASP A 730 3.30 18.08 -56.71
CA ASP A 730 2.77 17.26 -57.78
C ASP A 730 3.83 16.49 -58.60
N GLU A 731 3.54 15.25 -58.99
CA GLU A 731 3.53 14.86 -60.41
C GLU A 731 2.93 13.46 -60.67
N LYS A 732 2.40 13.31 -61.88
CA LYS A 732 1.45 12.29 -62.36
C LYS A 732 2.07 10.89 -62.49
N ALA A 733 1.34 9.85 -62.07
CA ALA A 733 1.64 8.46 -62.39
C ALA A 733 0.65 7.90 -63.43
N GLU A 734 1.18 7.51 -64.59
CA GLU A 734 0.55 6.55 -65.51
C GLU A 734 0.93 5.11 -65.16
N LEU A 735 0.02 4.22 -65.53
CA LEU A 735 -0.13 2.82 -65.16
C LEU A 735 0.67 1.89 -66.09
N HIS A 736 1.38 0.87 -65.59
CA HIS A 736 1.65 -0.35 -66.36
C HIS A 736 1.73 -1.64 -65.52
N LEU A 737 0.98 -2.63 -66.00
CA LEU A 737 0.85 -4.03 -65.57
C LEU A 737 1.94 -4.89 -66.21
N ALA A 738 2.43 -5.92 -65.52
CA ALA A 738 2.81 -7.21 -66.13
C ALA A 738 3.04 -8.31 -65.06
N ALA A 739 2.71 -9.53 -65.43
CA ALA A 739 2.61 -10.76 -64.63
C ALA A 739 3.75 -11.76 -64.91
N ASP A 740 3.78 -12.80 -64.07
CA ASP A 740 4.42 -14.13 -64.24
C ASP A 740 5.97 -14.16 -64.34
N ASP A 741 6.74 -15.14 -63.87
CA ASP A 741 6.44 -16.54 -63.58
C ASP A 741 7.50 -17.17 -62.64
N THR A 742 7.08 -18.26 -62.01
CA THR A 742 7.70 -19.37 -61.22
C THR A 742 9.24 -19.61 -61.09
N PRO A 743 9.65 -20.34 -60.02
CA PRO A 743 10.73 -21.34 -60.15
C PRO A 743 10.35 -22.76 -59.68
N GLU A 744 10.92 -23.73 -60.40
CA GLU A 744 10.84 -25.19 -60.28
C GLU A 744 11.83 -25.82 -59.25
N PRO A 745 11.74 -27.15 -58.96
CA PRO A 745 11.97 -27.75 -57.64
C PRO A 745 13.27 -28.55 -57.49
N ILE A 746 13.65 -28.89 -56.25
CA ILE A 746 14.62 -29.99 -56.00
C ILE A 746 14.23 -30.84 -54.77
N ASN A 747 14.18 -32.14 -55.02
CA ASN A 747 13.83 -33.28 -54.16
C ASN A 747 14.85 -33.57 -53.03
N GLY A 748 14.36 -34.13 -51.91
CA GLY A 748 15.17 -34.81 -50.90
C GLY A 748 14.32 -35.60 -49.90
N THR A 749 14.52 -36.92 -49.88
CA THR A 749 13.73 -38.02 -49.29
C THR A 749 13.51 -37.99 -47.76
N ALA A 750 12.31 -38.42 -47.33
CA ALA A 750 11.89 -38.58 -45.93
C ALA A 750 12.02 -40.02 -45.40
N PRO A 751 12.30 -40.20 -44.09
CA PRO A 751 11.90 -41.38 -43.32
C PRO A 751 10.65 -41.10 -42.44
N SER A 752 9.88 -42.15 -42.24
CA SER A 752 8.54 -42.26 -41.64
C SER A 752 8.31 -41.60 -40.27
N MET A 753 7.29 -40.75 -40.17
CA MET A 753 6.70 -40.29 -38.90
C MET A 753 5.62 -41.27 -38.40
N GLU A 754 5.69 -41.62 -37.12
CA GLU A 754 4.57 -42.18 -36.37
C GLU A 754 3.41 -41.18 -36.31
N ILE A 755 2.21 -41.61 -36.72
CA ILE A 755 0.99 -40.78 -36.70
C ILE A 755 0.39 -40.79 -35.28
N PRO A 756 0.09 -39.63 -34.67
CA PRO A 756 -0.45 -39.57 -33.32
C PRO A 756 -1.89 -40.10 -33.24
N PHE A 757 -2.16 -40.78 -32.11
CA PHE A 757 -3.38 -41.49 -31.74
C PHE A 757 -4.61 -40.56 -31.73
N VAL A 758 -5.69 -40.91 -32.45
CA VAL A 758 -6.99 -40.20 -32.40
C VAL A 758 -7.96 -40.99 -31.53
N ALA A 759 -8.45 -40.38 -30.45
CA ALA A 759 -9.43 -40.97 -29.54
C ALA A 759 -10.87 -40.68 -30.00
N CYS A 760 -11.76 -41.66 -29.83
CA CYS A 760 -13.17 -41.57 -30.17
C CYS A 760 -13.87 -40.52 -29.29
N PRO A 761 -14.60 -39.56 -29.87
CA PRO A 761 -15.24 -38.48 -29.11
C PRO A 761 -16.37 -38.98 -28.20
N GLU A 762 -16.93 -40.17 -28.45
CA GLU A 762 -18.00 -40.72 -27.61
C GLU A 762 -17.48 -41.58 -26.44
N CYS A 763 -16.40 -42.35 -26.64
CA CYS A 763 -15.97 -43.34 -25.65
C CYS A 763 -14.46 -43.36 -25.35
N GLY A 764 -13.67 -42.49 -25.99
CA GLY A 764 -12.23 -42.36 -25.76
C GLY A 764 -11.35 -43.47 -26.37
N SER A 765 -11.93 -44.49 -26.99
CA SER A 765 -11.19 -45.60 -27.62
C SER A 765 -10.44 -45.18 -28.89
N LYS A 766 -9.36 -45.88 -29.26
CA LYS A 766 -8.59 -45.58 -30.49
C LYS A 766 -9.47 -45.69 -31.73
N MET A 767 -9.47 -44.67 -32.57
CA MET A 767 -10.12 -44.70 -33.88
C MET A 767 -9.17 -45.25 -34.95
N VAL A 768 -9.75 -45.95 -35.94
CA VAL A 768 -9.04 -46.52 -37.09
C VAL A 768 -9.55 -45.85 -38.35
N ILE A 769 -8.65 -45.52 -39.27
CA ILE A 769 -9.02 -44.87 -40.54
C ILE A 769 -9.07 -45.95 -41.63
N ALA A 770 -10.22 -46.10 -42.27
CA ALA A 770 -10.41 -47.00 -43.42
C ALA A 770 -11.32 -46.30 -44.44
N GLU A 771 -10.97 -46.41 -45.73
CA GLU A 771 -11.79 -45.93 -46.85
C GLU A 771 -12.25 -44.45 -46.75
N GLY A 772 -11.40 -43.58 -46.18
CA GLY A 772 -11.68 -42.14 -46.08
C GLY A 772 -12.60 -41.74 -44.91
N CYS A 773 -12.94 -42.70 -44.04
CA CYS A 773 -13.69 -42.47 -42.80
C CYS A 773 -12.88 -42.89 -41.57
N ALA A 774 -12.99 -42.12 -40.48
CA ALA A 774 -12.48 -42.52 -39.18
C ALA A 774 -13.59 -43.28 -38.43
N THR A 775 -13.31 -44.52 -38.02
CA THR A 775 -14.30 -45.40 -37.40
C THR A 775 -13.80 -45.94 -36.07
N CYS A 776 -14.67 -45.95 -35.04
CA CYS A 776 -14.40 -46.51 -33.73
C CYS A 776 -14.94 -47.95 -33.65
N PRO A 777 -14.08 -48.98 -33.51
CA PRO A 777 -14.54 -50.37 -33.44
C PRO A 777 -15.21 -50.71 -32.09
N ALA A 778 -15.06 -49.87 -31.06
CA ALA A 778 -15.60 -50.14 -29.73
C ALA A 778 -17.08 -49.72 -29.57
N CYS A 779 -17.49 -48.59 -30.14
CA CYS A 779 -18.88 -48.09 -30.05
C CYS A 779 -19.57 -47.90 -31.42
N GLY A 780 -18.86 -48.13 -32.53
CA GLY A 780 -19.41 -47.99 -33.88
C GLY A 780 -19.47 -46.57 -34.42
N PHE A 781 -19.00 -45.56 -33.68
CA PHE A 781 -18.95 -44.17 -34.14
C PHE A 781 -18.09 -44.03 -35.40
N SER A 782 -18.65 -43.53 -36.49
CA SER A 782 -17.93 -43.25 -37.74
C SER A 782 -18.10 -41.80 -38.18
N LYS A 783 -17.03 -41.21 -38.70
CA LYS A 783 -17.03 -39.88 -39.30
C LYS A 783 -16.26 -39.91 -40.61
N CYS A 784 -16.99 -39.77 -41.71
CA CYS A 784 -16.43 -39.64 -43.04
C CYS A 784 -16.10 -38.16 -43.34
N SER A 785 -15.09 -37.96 -44.18
CA SER A 785 -14.67 -36.64 -44.66
C SER A 785 -15.69 -36.03 -45.58
#